data_AF-A0A7L2FDD4-F1
#
_entry.id   AF-A0A7L2FDD4-F1
#
_cell.length_a   1.000
_cell.length_b   1.000
_cell.length_c   1.000
_cell.angle_alpha   90.00
_cell.angle_beta   90.00
_cell.angle_gamma   90.00
#
_symmetry.space_group_name_H-M   'P 1'
#
loop_
_entity.id
_entity.type
_entity.pdbx_description
1 polymer ?
#
loop_
_entity_poly.entity_id
_entity_poly.type
_entity_poly.pdbx_seq_one_letter_code
_entity_poly.pdbx_strand_id
1 'polypeptide(L)'
;AFWKGFKQRKSYVDRLKVLQGNVAAIVKIQSWVKMWLARRAYRNRLQYFKDHNDQIVKIQAFLRANKAREDYRTLIGAENPPLTVLRKFAYLLDQSDLDFQEELEVMRLREEVVTKIRSNQQLEKDLNLMDIKIGLLVKNRITLQDVVLHSKKLNKKSKSQLEEMVMVDKQGIKGLSKERRKKLEAYQHLFYLLQTNPTYLAKLIFQMPQNKSTKFMDTVIFTLYNYASNQREEYLLLKLFKTALEEEITSKVDQIQDIVTGNPTVIKMVVSFNRGARGQNTLRQLLAPVVKEIMEDKSLIINTSPVDVYKAWVNQLEMQTGEASKLPYDVTTEQALTHAEVVNKLESSIQSLRAVTDKVLTSIFSSLNMMPYGMRYIAKVLKSSLHAKFPDATEDELLKIVGNLLYYRYMNPAIVAPDGFDIIDITAGGQIHPDQRRNLGCVAKVLQHAASNKLFEGESEHLSSMNSYLSQTYQKFRNFFQAACDVPEPEEKFNIDEYSDMVTLSKPVIYISIEEIINTHSLLLEHQDAIATETKDLLNELLEGLGPVPDIESFLGEGAVDPNDPNRESTLNQLAKTEISLSLTSKYELREGEDQDLKSLMIKTKRLIVDVIRTQPGDTLLEILETPATAQQESENLKLVEKRAILDSKTPEKMKHSQSIFEDGQLPIEQKKRKIQRNLRTLEQAGLVSSATKYQEIINEIAKDIRNQRRYRHHRKAELVKLQQTLNALNSKTAFYEEQINYYNTYIKTCLDNLTRRNSRRSIKFDGKEEVKGSKKLKQTSLKYTAARLHEKGVILEIEDLQTNQFKNVMFDITPGEEVGDFEIKAKFLGVEMEKVQLHFQDLLQMQYEGVAVMKMFDKAKVNVNLLIFLLNKKFYGK
;
A
#
# COMPACT_ATOMS: atom_id res chain seq x y z
N ALA A 1 -104.12 -59.06 33.46
CA ALA A 1 -102.68 -59.01 33.11
C ALA A 1 -102.33 -59.87 31.89
N PHE A 2 -102.76 -61.14 31.85
CA PHE A 2 -102.45 -62.09 30.79
C PHE A 2 -102.78 -61.62 29.35
N TRP A 3 -103.97 -61.05 29.14
CA TRP A 3 -104.39 -60.55 27.83
C TRP A 3 -103.55 -59.36 27.31
N LYS A 4 -103.14 -58.45 28.20
CA LYS A 4 -102.21 -57.35 27.84
C LYS A 4 -100.84 -57.90 27.42
N GLY A 5 -100.34 -58.92 28.10
CA GLY A 5 -99.08 -59.60 27.75
C GLY A 5 -99.15 -60.32 26.40
N PHE A 6 -100.27 -61.01 26.11
CA PHE A 6 -100.50 -61.65 24.81
C PHE A 6 -100.57 -60.63 23.68
N LYS A 7 -101.30 -59.52 23.86
CA LYS A 7 -101.41 -58.44 22.87
C LYS A 7 -100.05 -57.79 22.57
N GLN A 8 -99.23 -57.54 23.59
CA GLN A 8 -97.88 -56.99 23.41
C GLN A 8 -96.95 -57.97 22.67
N ARG A 9 -96.99 -59.27 23.02
CA ARG A 9 -96.21 -60.31 22.33
C ARG A 9 -96.63 -60.46 20.87
N LYS A 10 -97.93 -60.44 20.59
CA LYS A 10 -98.45 -60.46 19.22
C LYS A 10 -98.01 -59.22 18.43
N SER A 11 -98.17 -58.02 19.00
CA SER A 11 -97.70 -56.78 18.38
C SER A 11 -96.19 -56.77 18.13
N TYR A 12 -95.39 -57.32 19.04
CA TYR A 12 -93.95 -57.49 18.87
C TYR A 12 -93.63 -58.47 17.73
N VAL A 13 -94.27 -59.63 17.69
CA VAL A 13 -94.08 -60.64 16.62
C VAL A 13 -94.52 -60.08 15.27
N ASP A 14 -95.63 -59.37 15.21
CA ASP A 14 -96.12 -58.72 13.98
C ASP A 14 -95.12 -57.67 13.50
N ARG A 15 -94.58 -56.86 14.41
CA ARG A 15 -93.51 -55.88 14.08
C ARG A 15 -92.23 -56.58 13.63
N LEU A 16 -91.89 -57.73 14.21
CA LEU A 16 -90.72 -58.53 13.83
C LEU A 16 -90.89 -59.14 12.44
N LYS A 17 -92.08 -59.63 12.10
CA LYS A 17 -92.44 -60.07 10.74
C LYS A 17 -92.36 -58.94 9.73
N VAL A 18 -92.84 -57.73 10.07
CA VAL A 18 -92.73 -56.55 9.21
C VAL A 18 -91.26 -56.16 8.97
N LEU A 19 -90.41 -56.24 10.00
CA LEU A 19 -88.97 -55.96 9.85
C LEU A 19 -88.27 -57.05 9.04
N GLN A 20 -88.60 -58.33 9.25
CA GLN A 20 -88.05 -59.46 8.50
C GLN A 20 -88.49 -59.45 7.03
N GLY A 21 -89.73 -59.03 6.73
CA GLY A 21 -90.23 -58.88 5.36
C GLY A 21 -89.62 -57.70 4.61
N ASN A 22 -89.01 -56.73 5.31
CA ASN A 22 -88.48 -55.49 4.73
C ASN A 22 -86.97 -55.29 4.94
N VAL A 23 -86.21 -56.37 5.20
CA VAL A 23 -84.76 -56.31 5.47
C VAL A 23 -84.00 -55.56 4.37
N ALA A 24 -84.30 -55.80 3.09
CA ALA A 24 -83.67 -55.12 1.97
C ALA A 24 -83.86 -53.59 2.01
N ALA A 25 -85.07 -53.13 2.37
CA ALA A 25 -85.36 -51.70 2.52
C ALA A 25 -84.63 -51.09 3.73
N ILE A 26 -84.58 -51.82 4.86
CA ILE A 26 -83.86 -51.38 6.06
C ILE A 26 -82.36 -51.24 5.79
N VAL A 27 -81.74 -52.22 5.13
CA VAL A 27 -80.31 -52.16 4.76
C VAL A 27 -80.04 -50.98 3.81
N LYS A 28 -80.95 -50.72 2.87
CA LYS A 28 -80.84 -49.56 1.96
C LYS A 28 -80.95 -48.22 2.70
N ILE A 29 -81.88 -48.10 3.64
CA ILE A 29 -82.02 -46.90 4.49
C ILE A 29 -80.78 -46.73 5.38
N GLN A 30 -80.30 -47.80 6.01
CA GLN A 30 -79.10 -47.76 6.85
C GLN A 30 -77.84 -47.39 6.05
N SER A 31 -77.67 -47.91 4.83
CA SER A 31 -76.52 -47.56 3.99
C SER A 31 -76.58 -46.10 3.53
N TRP A 32 -77.78 -45.57 3.24
CA TRP A 32 -78.00 -44.16 2.94
C TRP A 32 -77.67 -43.26 4.13
N VAL A 33 -78.12 -43.61 5.33
CA VAL A 33 -77.82 -42.86 6.55
C VAL A 33 -76.31 -42.91 6.87
N LYS A 34 -75.67 -44.08 6.74
CA LYS A 34 -74.21 -44.22 6.91
C LYS A 34 -73.43 -43.36 5.90
N MET A 35 -73.82 -43.39 4.62
CA MET A 35 -73.23 -42.55 3.58
C MET A 35 -73.44 -41.06 3.89
N TRP A 36 -74.64 -40.66 4.31
CA TRP A 36 -74.94 -39.28 4.65
C TRP A 36 -74.10 -38.79 5.83
N LEU A 37 -73.98 -39.59 6.90
CA LEU A 37 -73.12 -39.28 8.05
C LEU A 37 -71.65 -39.14 7.64
N ALA A 38 -71.14 -40.06 6.83
CA ALA A 38 -69.76 -40.01 6.33
C ALA A 38 -69.51 -38.78 5.44
N ARG A 39 -70.42 -38.48 4.52
CA ARG A 39 -70.35 -37.28 3.65
C ARG A 39 -70.43 -35.99 4.47
N ARG A 40 -71.29 -35.94 5.49
CA ARG A 40 -71.39 -34.78 6.40
C ARG A 40 -70.10 -34.58 7.18
N ALA A 41 -69.54 -35.65 7.76
CA ALA A 41 -68.26 -35.59 8.47
C ALA A 41 -67.12 -35.11 7.57
N TYR A 42 -67.01 -35.65 6.34
CA TYR A 42 -66.01 -35.21 5.36
C TYR A 42 -66.19 -33.74 4.96
N ARG A 43 -67.42 -33.31 4.66
CA ARG A 43 -67.72 -31.91 4.31
C ARG A 43 -67.40 -30.95 5.45
N ASN A 44 -67.74 -31.31 6.69
CA ASN A 44 -67.39 -30.51 7.87
C ASN A 44 -65.87 -30.38 8.01
N ARG A 45 -65.10 -31.45 7.78
CA ARG A 45 -63.64 -31.41 7.83
C ARG A 45 -63.03 -30.59 6.69
N LEU A 46 -63.57 -30.71 5.49
CA LEU A 46 -63.15 -29.90 4.35
C LEU A 46 -63.46 -28.42 4.59
N GLN A 47 -64.63 -28.10 5.14
CA GLN A 47 -65.01 -26.74 5.50
C GLN A 47 -64.08 -26.19 6.58
N TYR A 48 -63.76 -26.98 7.62
CA TYR A 48 -62.79 -26.62 8.64
C TYR A 48 -61.42 -26.24 8.03
N PHE A 49 -60.89 -27.03 7.08
CA PHE A 49 -59.63 -26.69 6.40
C PHE A 49 -59.75 -25.43 5.52
N LYS A 50 -60.90 -25.20 4.87
CA LYS A 50 -61.14 -23.97 4.10
C LYS A 50 -61.20 -22.74 4.99
N ASP A 51 -61.91 -22.83 6.11
CA ASP A 51 -62.09 -21.73 7.07
C ASP A 51 -60.77 -21.38 7.77
N HIS A 52 -59.84 -22.33 7.91
CA HIS A 52 -58.54 -22.15 8.55
C HIS A 52 -57.35 -22.12 7.57
N ASN A 53 -57.60 -21.86 6.27
CA ASN A 53 -56.56 -21.93 5.24
C ASN A 53 -55.37 -21.00 5.55
N ASP A 54 -55.63 -19.78 6.02
CA ASP A 54 -54.56 -18.82 6.38
C ASP A 54 -53.68 -19.32 7.53
N GLN A 55 -54.27 -19.99 8.52
CA GLN A 55 -53.54 -20.57 9.64
C GLN A 55 -52.71 -21.78 9.18
N ILE A 56 -53.26 -22.61 8.30
CA ILE A 56 -52.56 -23.75 7.70
C ILE A 56 -51.38 -23.26 6.87
N VAL A 57 -51.55 -22.22 6.06
CA VAL A 57 -50.45 -21.61 5.28
C VAL A 57 -49.38 -21.06 6.21
N LYS A 58 -49.74 -20.39 7.32
CA LYS A 58 -48.76 -19.92 8.32
C LYS A 58 -47.99 -21.08 8.98
N ILE A 59 -48.68 -22.15 9.39
CA ILE A 59 -48.05 -23.33 9.98
C ILE A 59 -47.15 -24.05 8.96
N GLN A 60 -47.61 -24.22 7.72
CA GLN A 60 -46.82 -24.80 6.64
C GLN A 60 -45.60 -23.94 6.30
N ALA A 61 -45.74 -22.61 6.27
CA ALA A 61 -44.64 -21.69 6.05
C ALA A 61 -43.61 -21.78 7.18
N PHE A 62 -44.05 -21.81 8.44
CA PHE A 62 -43.17 -21.99 9.60
C PHE A 62 -42.43 -23.33 9.57
N LEU A 63 -43.12 -24.43 9.29
CA LEU A 63 -42.51 -25.76 9.19
C LEU A 63 -41.51 -25.83 8.02
N ARG A 64 -41.84 -25.26 6.85
CA ARG A 64 -40.93 -25.16 5.71
C ARG A 64 -39.68 -24.33 6.06
N ALA A 65 -39.86 -23.19 6.74
CA ALA A 65 -38.76 -22.34 7.17
C ALA A 65 -37.86 -23.04 8.21
N ASN A 66 -38.44 -23.75 9.18
CA ASN A 66 -37.67 -24.49 10.17
C ASN A 66 -36.88 -25.63 9.55
N LYS A 67 -37.51 -26.39 8.63
CA LYS A 67 -36.83 -27.45 7.86
C LYS A 67 -35.69 -26.88 7.01
N ALA A 68 -35.90 -25.76 6.33
CA ALA A 68 -34.84 -25.10 5.56
C ALA A 68 -33.68 -24.60 6.46
N ARG A 69 -33.98 -24.14 7.68
CA ARG A 69 -32.96 -23.72 8.66
C ARG A 69 -32.16 -24.91 9.18
N GLU A 70 -32.81 -26.04 9.41
CA GLU A 70 -32.16 -27.30 9.79
C GLU A 70 -31.28 -27.82 8.66
N ASP A 71 -31.79 -27.87 7.42
CA ASP A 71 -31.00 -28.21 6.22
C ASP A 71 -29.75 -27.31 6.11
N TYR A 72 -29.89 -26.01 6.37
CA TYR A 72 -28.78 -25.06 6.37
C TYR A 72 -27.77 -25.30 7.50
N ARG A 73 -28.24 -25.60 8.72
CA ARG A 73 -27.37 -25.97 9.84
C ARG A 73 -26.58 -27.24 9.54
N THR A 74 -27.23 -28.24 8.95
CA THR A 74 -26.58 -29.47 8.51
C THR A 74 -25.54 -29.19 7.43
N LEU A 75 -25.83 -28.30 6.48
CA LEU A 75 -24.86 -27.89 5.46
C LEU A 75 -23.63 -27.21 6.07
N ILE A 76 -23.76 -26.41 7.12
CA ILE A 76 -22.63 -25.68 7.72
C ILE A 76 -21.86 -26.52 8.74
N GLY A 77 -22.57 -27.27 9.59
CA GLY A 77 -21.99 -27.91 10.77
C GLY A 77 -21.56 -29.37 10.59
N ALA A 78 -22.12 -30.10 9.61
CA ALA A 78 -21.78 -31.50 9.43
C ALA A 78 -20.50 -31.66 8.58
N GLU A 79 -19.57 -32.53 8.97
CA GLU A 79 -18.41 -32.85 8.11
C GLU A 79 -18.83 -33.53 6.81
N ASN A 80 -19.86 -34.38 6.88
CA ASN A 80 -20.41 -35.15 5.75
C ASN A 80 -21.88 -34.79 5.50
N PRO A 81 -22.20 -33.70 4.79
CA PRO A 81 -23.57 -33.33 4.52
C PRO A 81 -24.21 -34.28 3.48
N PRO A 82 -25.49 -34.64 3.64
CA PRO A 82 -26.18 -35.52 2.70
C PRO A 82 -26.44 -34.81 1.36
N LEU A 83 -26.41 -35.57 0.27
CA LEU A 83 -26.58 -35.08 -1.10
C LEU A 83 -27.91 -34.33 -1.32
N THR A 84 -28.96 -34.76 -0.62
CA THR A 84 -30.29 -34.13 -0.66
C THR A 84 -30.29 -32.71 -0.11
N VAL A 85 -29.49 -32.42 0.91
CA VAL A 85 -29.28 -31.07 1.44
C VAL A 85 -28.45 -30.26 0.45
N LEU A 86 -27.36 -30.84 -0.08
CA LEU A 86 -26.49 -30.19 -1.05
C LEU A 86 -27.25 -29.74 -2.32
N ARG A 87 -28.13 -30.59 -2.85
CA ARG A 87 -28.99 -30.28 -4.00
C ARG A 87 -29.84 -29.04 -3.77
N LYS A 88 -30.43 -28.89 -2.58
CA LYS A 88 -31.28 -27.74 -2.25
C LYS A 88 -30.50 -26.43 -2.31
N PHE A 89 -29.20 -26.46 -2.00
CA PHE A 89 -28.33 -25.27 -1.97
C PHE A 89 -27.39 -25.15 -3.18
N ALA A 90 -27.45 -26.08 -4.14
CA ALA A 90 -26.58 -26.09 -5.31
C ALA A 90 -26.70 -24.79 -6.13
N TYR A 91 -27.87 -24.15 -6.15
CA TYR A 91 -28.10 -22.86 -6.82
C TYR A 91 -27.23 -21.73 -6.28
N LEU A 92 -26.72 -21.82 -5.04
CA LEU A 92 -25.84 -20.80 -4.46
C LEU A 92 -24.49 -20.70 -5.18
N LEU A 93 -24.07 -21.78 -5.86
CA LEU A 93 -22.89 -21.83 -6.72
C LEU A 93 -23.08 -21.08 -8.04
N ASP A 94 -24.33 -20.79 -8.45
CA ASP A 94 -24.53 -19.95 -9.64
C ASP A 94 -24.07 -18.53 -9.33
N GLN A 95 -23.38 -17.96 -10.30
CA GLN A 95 -22.97 -16.57 -10.28
C GLN A 95 -24.13 -15.73 -10.81
N SER A 96 -24.52 -14.72 -10.03
CA SER A 96 -25.55 -13.77 -10.41
C SER A 96 -24.98 -12.69 -11.34
N ASP A 97 -25.84 -12.03 -12.12
CA ASP A 97 -25.45 -10.84 -12.92
C ASP A 97 -24.76 -9.77 -12.05
N LEU A 98 -25.20 -9.64 -10.79
CA LEU A 98 -24.59 -8.75 -9.81
C LEU A 98 -23.15 -9.19 -9.48
N ASP A 99 -22.92 -10.50 -9.31
CA ASP A 99 -21.58 -11.04 -9.03
C ASP A 99 -20.60 -10.70 -10.19
N PHE A 100 -21.07 -10.72 -11.44
CA PHE A 100 -20.27 -10.34 -12.62
C PHE A 100 -19.99 -8.83 -12.68
N GLN A 101 -20.99 -8.00 -12.39
CA GLN A 101 -20.82 -6.55 -12.33
C GLN A 101 -19.83 -6.13 -11.24
N GLU A 102 -19.94 -6.72 -10.04
CA GLU A 102 -19.02 -6.48 -8.93
C GLU A 102 -17.58 -6.89 -9.31
N GLU A 103 -17.39 -8.03 -10.00
CA GLU A 103 -16.07 -8.47 -10.47
C GLU A 103 -15.49 -7.53 -11.53
N LEU A 104 -16.32 -7.04 -12.46
CA LEU A 104 -15.91 -6.06 -13.47
C LEU A 104 -15.50 -4.74 -12.83
N GLU A 105 -16.24 -4.28 -11.83
CA GLU A 105 -15.91 -3.07 -11.09
C GLU A 105 -14.60 -3.24 -10.31
N VAL A 106 -14.38 -4.39 -9.67
CA VAL A 106 -13.11 -4.71 -8.99
C VAL A 106 -11.95 -4.67 -9.99
N MET A 107 -12.09 -5.28 -11.17
CA MET A 107 -11.02 -5.23 -12.20
C MET A 107 -10.74 -3.80 -12.66
N ARG A 108 -11.78 -2.99 -12.91
CA ARG A 108 -11.64 -1.59 -13.32
C ARG A 108 -10.95 -0.75 -12.23
N LEU A 109 -11.38 -0.90 -10.98
CA LEU A 109 -10.79 -0.17 -9.84
C LEU A 109 -9.34 -0.59 -9.58
N ARG A 110 -8.98 -1.87 -9.76
CA ARG A 110 -7.59 -2.33 -9.64
C ARG A 110 -6.68 -1.64 -10.66
N GLU A 111 -7.10 -1.58 -11.92
CA GLU A 111 -6.39 -0.84 -12.97
C GLU A 111 -6.20 0.62 -12.58
N GLU A 112 -7.27 1.28 -12.15
CA GLU A 112 -7.24 2.69 -11.74
C GLU A 112 -6.32 2.93 -10.52
N VAL A 113 -6.31 2.02 -9.54
CA VAL A 113 -5.43 2.13 -8.37
C VAL A 113 -3.96 1.98 -8.75
N VAL A 114 -3.59 0.96 -9.55
CA VAL A 114 -2.18 0.74 -9.94
C VAL A 114 -1.65 1.92 -10.77
N THR A 115 -2.44 2.40 -11.73
CA THR A 115 -2.09 3.56 -12.56
C THR A 115 -1.94 4.83 -11.72
N LYS A 116 -2.84 5.08 -10.76
CA LYS A 116 -2.73 6.22 -9.83
C LYS A 116 -1.54 6.11 -8.88
N ILE A 117 -1.21 4.93 -8.35
CA ILE A 117 -0.02 4.73 -7.51
C ILE A 117 1.24 5.15 -8.27
N ARG A 118 1.40 4.69 -9.51
CA ARG A 118 2.55 5.04 -10.35
C ARG A 118 2.61 6.52 -10.69
N SER A 119 1.48 7.09 -11.11
CA SER A 119 1.40 8.52 -11.40
C SER A 119 1.81 9.36 -10.19
N ASN A 120 1.32 9.01 -8.99
CA ASN A 120 1.70 9.68 -7.74
C ASN A 120 3.19 9.50 -7.42
N GLN A 121 3.76 8.31 -7.56
CA GLN A 121 5.20 8.10 -7.36
C GLN A 121 6.06 8.91 -8.34
N GLN A 122 5.61 9.07 -9.59
CA GLN A 122 6.31 9.91 -10.57
C GLN A 122 6.21 11.39 -10.22
N LEU A 123 5.02 11.87 -9.82
CA LEU A 123 4.82 13.25 -9.36
C LEU A 123 5.70 13.56 -8.15
N GLU A 124 5.77 12.64 -7.19
CA GLU A 124 6.62 12.76 -6.01
C GLU A 124 8.12 12.86 -6.37
N LYS A 125 8.60 12.04 -7.30
CA LYS A 125 9.98 12.12 -7.81
C LYS A 125 10.24 13.46 -8.51
N ASP A 126 9.32 13.90 -9.37
CA ASP A 126 9.48 15.15 -10.12
C ASP A 126 9.41 16.37 -9.17
N LEU A 127 8.59 16.32 -8.11
CA LEU A 127 8.52 17.33 -7.06
C LEU A 127 9.80 17.39 -6.21
N ASN A 128 10.31 16.24 -5.76
CA ASN A 128 11.58 16.17 -5.03
C ASN A 128 12.74 16.75 -5.87
N LEU A 129 12.76 16.49 -7.18
CA LEU A 129 13.74 17.10 -8.08
C LEU A 129 13.55 18.62 -8.21
N MET A 130 12.31 19.11 -8.17
CA MET A 130 12.03 20.54 -8.13
C MET A 130 12.54 21.17 -6.83
N ASP A 131 12.29 20.55 -5.68
CA ASP A 131 12.77 21.01 -4.39
C ASP A 131 14.29 21.10 -4.34
N ILE A 132 14.98 20.07 -4.82
CA ILE A 132 16.44 20.08 -4.93
C ILE A 132 16.90 21.24 -5.83
N LYS A 133 16.25 21.45 -6.98
CA LYS A 133 16.60 22.53 -7.91
C LYS A 133 16.32 23.92 -7.35
N ILE A 134 15.21 24.10 -6.63
CA ILE A 134 14.90 25.35 -5.94
C ILE A 134 15.90 25.57 -4.80
N GLY A 135 16.23 24.55 -4.02
CA GLY A 135 17.28 24.62 -2.99
C GLY A 135 18.65 24.96 -3.56
N LEU A 136 19.00 24.42 -4.73
CA LEU A 136 20.24 24.74 -5.45
C LEU A 136 20.22 26.15 -6.05
N LEU A 137 19.05 26.63 -6.49
CA LEU A 137 18.86 28.01 -6.93
C LEU A 137 19.02 29.00 -5.77
N VAL A 138 18.45 28.69 -4.61
CA VAL A 138 18.66 29.48 -3.38
C VAL A 138 20.14 29.49 -2.96
N LYS A 139 20.87 28.40 -3.23
CA LYS A 139 22.33 28.29 -3.04
C LYS A 139 23.16 28.82 -4.24
N ASN A 140 22.54 29.50 -5.21
CA ASN A 140 23.16 30.08 -6.41
C ASN A 140 23.99 29.09 -7.27
N ARG A 141 23.71 27.78 -7.20
CA ARG A 141 24.45 26.74 -7.94
C ARG A 141 23.85 26.39 -9.30
N ILE A 142 22.64 26.88 -9.60
CA ILE A 142 21.89 26.59 -10.84
C ILE A 142 21.19 27.88 -11.32
N THR A 143 21.00 28.02 -12.63
CA THR A 143 20.29 29.17 -13.21
C THR A 143 18.77 29.07 -13.05
N LEU A 144 18.10 30.20 -12.91
CA LEU A 144 16.64 30.28 -12.83
C LEU A 144 15.94 29.70 -14.08
N GLN A 145 16.65 29.65 -15.20
CA GLN A 145 16.17 29.10 -16.46
C GLN A 145 16.01 27.57 -16.40
N ASP A 146 16.90 26.86 -15.70
CA ASP A 146 16.83 25.40 -15.53
C ASP A 146 15.65 24.97 -14.65
N VAL A 147 15.33 25.79 -13.64
CA VAL A 147 14.16 25.58 -12.76
C VAL A 147 12.85 25.86 -13.53
N VAL A 148 12.83 26.89 -14.38
CA VAL A 148 11.69 27.22 -15.25
C VAL A 148 11.44 26.16 -16.33
N LEU A 149 12.48 25.57 -16.91
CA LEU A 149 12.33 24.47 -17.88
C LEU A 149 11.71 23.24 -17.22
N HIS A 150 12.10 22.93 -15.98
CA HIS A 150 11.52 21.82 -15.23
C HIS A 150 10.06 22.07 -14.84
N SER A 151 9.72 23.30 -14.43
CA SER A 151 8.33 23.69 -14.10
C SER A 151 7.40 23.68 -15.31
N LYS A 152 7.88 24.09 -16.49
CA LYS A 152 7.13 23.95 -17.74
C LYS A 152 6.89 22.49 -18.12
N LYS A 153 7.87 21.61 -17.93
CA LYS A 153 7.72 20.16 -18.17
C LYS A 153 6.69 19.52 -17.22
N LEU A 154 6.73 19.87 -15.94
CA LEU A 154 5.76 19.43 -14.93
C LEU A 154 4.32 19.87 -15.26
N ASN A 155 4.12 21.14 -15.60
CA ASN A 155 2.80 21.67 -15.98
C ASN A 155 2.23 21.04 -17.24
N LYS A 156 3.09 20.70 -18.22
CA LYS A 156 2.67 20.03 -19.45
C LYS A 156 2.23 18.60 -19.18
N LYS A 157 2.93 17.87 -18.29
CA LYS A 157 2.54 16.51 -17.86
C LYS A 157 1.25 16.49 -17.05
N SER A 158 1.06 17.41 -16.10
CA SER A 158 -0.19 17.50 -15.32
C SER A 158 -1.41 17.77 -16.21
N LYS A 159 -1.30 18.66 -17.20
CA LYS A 159 -2.38 18.92 -18.17
C LYS A 159 -2.61 17.79 -19.17
N SER A 160 -1.55 17.14 -19.68
CA SER A 160 -1.72 16.02 -20.62
C SER A 160 -2.31 14.78 -19.96
N GLN A 161 -2.00 14.51 -18.68
CA GLN A 161 -2.55 13.37 -17.93
C GLN A 161 -4.06 13.46 -17.71
N LEU A 162 -4.62 14.67 -17.55
CA LEU A 162 -6.06 14.92 -17.45
C LEU A 162 -6.79 14.70 -18.78
N GLU A 163 -6.14 15.00 -19.91
CA GLU A 163 -6.70 14.82 -21.26
C GLU A 163 -6.52 13.39 -21.80
N GLU A 164 -5.41 12.71 -21.47
CA GLU A 164 -5.14 11.31 -21.86
C GLU A 164 -6.05 10.31 -21.13
N MET A 165 -6.45 10.58 -19.88
CA MET A 165 -7.40 9.74 -19.14
C MET A 165 -8.77 9.60 -19.83
N VAL A 166 -9.13 10.52 -20.73
CA VAL A 166 -10.44 10.55 -21.43
C VAL A 166 -10.36 9.95 -22.84
N MET A 167 -9.17 9.72 -23.41
CA MET A 167 -8.98 9.36 -24.83
C MET A 167 -8.28 8.01 -25.09
N VAL A 168 -7.77 7.32 -24.06
CA VAL A 168 -7.11 6.00 -24.22
C VAL A 168 -8.11 4.83 -24.38
N ASP A 169 -9.41 5.13 -24.33
CA ASP A 169 -10.44 4.16 -24.70
C ASP A 169 -10.47 4.03 -26.24
N LYS A 170 -9.67 3.08 -26.79
CA LYS A 170 -9.76 2.44 -28.14
C LYS A 170 -8.46 2.34 -28.98
N GLN A 171 -7.26 2.42 -28.42
CA GLN A 171 -6.05 1.92 -29.11
C GLN A 171 -5.36 0.78 -28.37
N GLY A 172 -6.14 -0.17 -27.85
CA GLY A 172 -5.60 -1.49 -27.57
C GLY A 172 -5.12 -2.10 -28.88
N ILE A 173 -3.80 -2.19 -29.07
CA ILE A 173 -3.01 -3.31 -29.65
C ILE A 173 -3.74 -4.19 -30.72
N LYS A 174 -4.58 -3.60 -31.57
CA LYS A 174 -5.40 -4.31 -32.57
C LYS A 174 -4.62 -4.59 -33.86
N GLY A 175 -3.38 -4.10 -33.95
CA GLY A 175 -2.47 -4.25 -35.09
C GLY A 175 -1.20 -5.07 -34.84
N LEU A 176 -1.18 -6.03 -33.89
CA LEU A 176 0.00 -6.88 -33.70
C LEU A 176 0.06 -8.03 -34.71
N SER A 177 1.27 -8.23 -35.26
CA SER A 177 1.60 -9.43 -36.05
C SER A 177 1.48 -10.69 -35.18
N LYS A 178 1.26 -11.85 -35.81
CA LYS A 178 1.13 -13.16 -35.14
C LYS A 178 2.32 -13.48 -34.23
N GLU A 179 3.53 -13.05 -34.61
CA GLU A 179 4.76 -13.22 -33.82
C GLU A 179 4.77 -12.38 -32.54
N ARG A 180 4.26 -11.14 -32.59
CA ARG A 180 4.23 -10.26 -31.42
C ARG A 180 3.22 -10.72 -30.37
N ARG A 181 2.07 -11.25 -30.79
CA ARG A 181 1.13 -11.90 -29.86
C ARG A 181 1.75 -13.09 -29.16
N LYS A 182 2.44 -13.96 -29.89
CA LYS A 182 3.20 -15.08 -29.30
C LYS A 182 4.26 -14.61 -28.31
N LYS A 183 4.98 -13.52 -28.60
CA LYS A 183 5.99 -12.96 -27.68
C LYS A 183 5.35 -12.41 -26.40
N LEU A 184 4.21 -11.72 -26.50
CA LEU A 184 3.45 -11.25 -25.33
C LEU A 184 2.88 -12.41 -24.51
N GLU A 185 2.39 -13.47 -25.15
CA GLU A 185 1.96 -14.71 -24.48
C GLU A 185 3.15 -15.39 -23.76
N ALA A 186 4.34 -15.42 -24.37
CA ALA A 186 5.54 -15.93 -23.71
C ALA A 186 5.92 -15.10 -22.46
N TYR A 187 5.80 -13.77 -22.50
CA TYR A 187 5.99 -12.93 -21.31
C TYR A 187 4.91 -13.15 -20.24
N GLN A 188 3.65 -13.40 -20.62
CA GLN A 188 2.60 -13.77 -19.67
C GLN A 188 2.98 -15.04 -18.89
N HIS A 189 3.52 -16.04 -19.59
CA HIS A 189 4.01 -17.28 -18.99
C HIS A 189 5.20 -17.06 -18.07
N LEU A 190 6.17 -16.25 -18.50
CA LEU A 190 7.35 -15.90 -17.71
C LEU A 190 6.95 -15.22 -16.39
N PHE A 191 6.12 -14.17 -16.45
CA PHE A 191 5.72 -13.44 -15.26
C PHE A 191 4.82 -14.27 -14.33
N TYR A 192 3.99 -15.17 -14.87
CA TYR A 192 3.24 -16.12 -14.04
C TYR A 192 4.19 -17.03 -13.25
N LEU A 193 5.23 -17.58 -13.90
CA LEU A 193 6.23 -18.43 -13.24
C LEU A 193 6.97 -17.67 -12.13
N LEU A 194 7.36 -16.43 -12.39
CA LEU A 194 8.05 -15.60 -11.38
C LEU A 194 7.14 -15.26 -10.18
N GLN A 195 5.84 -15.10 -10.39
CA GLN A 195 4.89 -14.87 -9.29
C GLN A 195 4.72 -16.10 -8.40
N THR A 196 4.60 -17.29 -9.00
CA THR A 196 4.28 -18.54 -8.27
C THR A 196 5.49 -19.18 -7.61
N ASN A 197 6.67 -19.06 -8.22
CA ASN A 197 7.92 -19.61 -7.72
C ASN A 197 8.82 -18.48 -7.15
N PRO A 198 8.78 -18.24 -5.83
CA PRO A 198 9.50 -17.12 -5.20
C PRO A 198 11.02 -17.28 -5.25
N THR A 199 11.53 -18.51 -5.41
CA THR A 199 12.96 -18.83 -5.41
C THR A 199 13.73 -18.04 -6.48
N TYR A 200 13.15 -17.88 -7.67
CA TYR A 200 13.83 -17.17 -8.76
C TYR A 200 14.06 -15.70 -8.42
N LEU A 201 13.00 -15.02 -7.97
CA LEU A 201 13.07 -13.62 -7.59
C LEU A 201 13.91 -13.45 -6.31
N ALA A 202 13.83 -14.35 -5.34
CA ALA A 202 14.67 -14.32 -4.14
C ALA A 202 16.17 -14.36 -4.47
N LYS A 203 16.59 -15.28 -5.35
CA LYS A 203 17.98 -15.35 -5.83
C LYS A 203 18.37 -14.12 -6.63
N LEU A 204 17.50 -13.62 -7.51
CA LEU A 204 17.74 -12.41 -8.30
C LEU A 204 17.97 -11.18 -7.39
N ILE A 205 17.16 -11.02 -6.35
CA ILE A 205 17.30 -9.93 -5.35
C ILE A 205 18.69 -9.97 -4.70
N PHE A 206 19.22 -11.16 -4.47
CA PHE A 206 20.50 -11.34 -3.81
C PHE A 206 21.70 -10.96 -4.68
N GLN A 207 21.59 -11.14 -6.01
CA GLN A 207 22.62 -10.79 -7.00
C GLN A 207 22.68 -9.29 -7.30
N MET A 208 21.68 -8.51 -6.88
CA MET A 208 21.63 -7.09 -7.17
C MET A 208 22.65 -6.28 -6.34
N PRO A 209 23.39 -5.34 -6.97
CA PRO A 209 24.27 -4.44 -6.24
C PRO A 209 23.48 -3.43 -5.39
N GLN A 210 23.96 -3.19 -4.16
CA GLN A 210 23.31 -2.36 -3.13
C GLN A 210 22.91 -0.93 -3.57
N ASN A 211 23.57 -0.36 -4.58
CA ASN A 211 23.30 1.00 -5.08
C ASN A 211 22.20 1.06 -6.16
N LYS A 212 21.92 -0.03 -6.87
CA LYS A 212 20.83 -0.13 -7.88
C LYS A 212 19.57 -0.80 -7.31
N SER A 213 19.67 -1.39 -6.11
CA SER A 213 18.65 -2.24 -5.50
C SER A 213 17.46 -1.51 -4.88
N THR A 214 17.18 -0.24 -5.17
CA THR A 214 15.91 0.40 -4.73
C THR A 214 15.00 0.66 -5.91
N LYS A 215 15.55 1.22 -7.00
CA LYS A 215 14.80 1.42 -8.26
C LYS A 215 14.30 0.09 -8.84
N PHE A 216 15.16 -0.92 -8.95
CA PHE A 216 14.78 -2.24 -9.45
C PHE A 216 13.67 -2.89 -8.61
N MET A 217 13.72 -2.74 -7.28
CA MET A 217 12.74 -3.33 -6.37
C MET A 217 11.36 -2.74 -6.58
N ASP A 218 11.29 -1.41 -6.68
CA ASP A 218 10.04 -0.68 -6.86
C ASP A 218 9.46 -0.89 -8.28
N THR A 219 10.31 -0.97 -9.31
CA THR A 219 9.86 -1.07 -10.70
C THR A 219 9.60 -2.49 -11.18
N VAL A 220 10.30 -3.50 -10.65
CA VAL A 220 10.17 -4.89 -11.13
C VAL A 220 9.38 -5.73 -10.14
N ILE A 221 9.81 -5.84 -8.88
CA ILE A 221 9.13 -6.71 -7.92
C ILE A 221 7.72 -6.18 -7.62
N PHE A 222 7.57 -4.91 -7.22
CA PHE A 222 6.24 -4.42 -6.86
C PHE A 222 5.30 -4.33 -8.07
N THR A 223 5.80 -4.00 -9.26
CA THR A 223 5.00 -4.08 -10.50
C THR A 223 4.57 -5.52 -10.80
N LEU A 224 5.46 -6.52 -10.69
CA LEU A 224 5.10 -7.91 -10.94
C LEU A 224 4.01 -8.41 -10.00
N TYR A 225 3.93 -7.91 -8.77
CA TYR A 225 2.87 -8.23 -7.82
C TYR A 225 1.77 -7.16 -7.75
N ASN A 226 1.65 -6.26 -8.74
CA ASN A 226 0.69 -5.13 -8.77
C ASN A 226 0.57 -4.38 -7.43
N TYR A 227 1.68 -4.13 -6.75
CA TYR A 227 1.75 -3.51 -5.42
C TYR A 227 0.88 -4.21 -4.35
N ALA A 228 0.67 -5.52 -4.50
CA ALA A 228 -0.25 -6.33 -3.73
C ALA A 228 -1.65 -5.71 -3.69
N SER A 229 -2.22 -5.39 -4.85
CA SER A 229 -3.56 -4.81 -4.93
C SER A 229 -4.64 -5.76 -4.38
N ASN A 230 -4.41 -7.07 -4.51
CA ASN A 230 -5.32 -8.11 -4.08
C ASN A 230 -4.69 -9.07 -3.06
N GLN A 231 -5.55 -9.91 -2.49
CA GLN A 231 -5.18 -10.86 -1.45
C GLN A 231 -4.21 -11.96 -1.93
N ARG A 232 -4.34 -12.38 -3.19
CA ARG A 232 -3.47 -13.38 -3.82
C ARG A 232 -2.05 -12.84 -4.00
N GLU A 233 -1.92 -11.65 -4.59
CA GLU A 233 -0.66 -10.95 -4.80
C GLU A 233 0.00 -10.63 -3.45
N GLU A 234 -0.78 -10.22 -2.44
CA GLU A 234 -0.27 -10.02 -1.09
C GLU A 234 0.30 -11.32 -0.51
N TYR A 235 -0.42 -12.43 -0.65
CA TYR A 235 0.06 -13.74 -0.23
C TYR A 235 1.35 -14.15 -0.95
N LEU A 236 1.38 -14.06 -2.29
CA LEU A 236 2.56 -14.44 -3.07
C LEU A 236 3.76 -13.51 -2.80
N LEU A 237 3.53 -12.22 -2.63
CA LEU A 237 4.58 -11.26 -2.26
C LEU A 237 5.12 -11.54 -0.84
N LEU A 238 4.26 -11.91 0.10
CA LEU A 238 4.70 -12.33 1.44
C LEU A 238 5.50 -13.63 1.40
N LYS A 239 5.12 -14.58 0.53
CA LYS A 239 5.88 -15.80 0.29
C LYS A 239 7.27 -15.50 -0.30
N LEU A 240 7.35 -14.53 -1.22
CA LEU A 240 8.62 -14.02 -1.73
C LEU A 240 9.47 -13.39 -0.62
N PHE A 241 8.90 -12.49 0.18
CA PHE A 241 9.63 -11.87 1.29
C PHE A 241 10.12 -12.89 2.32
N LYS A 242 9.32 -13.91 2.65
CA LYS A 242 9.74 -15.03 3.51
C LYS A 242 10.96 -15.73 2.93
N THR A 243 10.85 -16.20 1.69
CA THR A 243 11.90 -16.98 1.01
C THR A 243 13.18 -16.16 0.87
N ALA A 244 13.06 -14.89 0.48
CA ALA A 244 14.21 -14.00 0.32
C ALA A 244 14.86 -13.67 1.68
N LEU A 245 14.08 -13.51 2.75
CA LEU A 245 14.61 -13.21 4.07
C LEU A 245 15.32 -14.42 4.69
N GLU A 246 14.75 -15.62 4.54
CA GLU A 246 15.38 -16.88 4.95
C GLU A 246 16.73 -17.07 4.24
N GLU A 247 16.79 -16.82 2.93
CA GLU A 247 18.02 -16.86 2.15
C GLU A 247 19.03 -15.78 2.58
N GLU A 248 18.58 -14.54 2.81
CA GLU A 248 19.45 -13.44 3.26
C GLU A 248 20.07 -13.74 4.65
N ILE A 249 19.28 -14.28 5.59
CA ILE A 249 19.78 -14.65 6.91
C ILE A 249 20.76 -15.82 6.80
N THR A 250 20.44 -16.84 6.00
CA THR A 250 21.28 -18.03 5.84
C THR A 250 22.62 -17.69 5.19
N SER A 251 22.62 -16.85 4.16
CA SER A 251 23.78 -16.66 3.28
C SER A 251 24.59 -15.38 3.52
N LYS A 252 24.03 -14.34 4.17
CA LYS A 252 24.70 -13.01 4.36
C LYS A 252 24.94 -12.59 5.81
N VAL A 253 24.21 -13.15 6.77
CA VAL A 253 24.26 -12.69 8.17
C VAL A 253 25.21 -13.58 8.96
N ASP A 254 26.44 -13.15 9.20
CA ASP A 254 27.42 -13.94 9.97
C ASP A 254 27.24 -13.76 11.48
N GLN A 255 26.86 -12.54 11.90
CA GLN A 255 26.53 -12.21 13.27
C GLN A 255 25.14 -11.57 13.38
N ILE A 256 24.47 -11.79 14.51
CA ILE A 256 23.13 -11.25 14.78
C ILE A 256 23.10 -9.70 14.66
N GLN A 257 24.21 -9.04 15.00
CA GLN A 257 24.33 -7.58 14.95
C GLN A 257 24.39 -7.02 13.51
N ASP A 258 24.76 -7.82 12.51
CA ASP A 258 24.89 -7.40 11.11
C ASP A 258 23.57 -6.91 10.51
N ILE A 259 22.44 -7.38 11.04
CA ILE A 259 21.10 -6.91 10.62
C ILE A 259 20.83 -5.48 11.12
N VAL A 260 21.42 -5.10 12.26
CA VAL A 260 21.28 -3.77 12.85
C VAL A 260 22.24 -2.79 12.19
N THR A 261 23.51 -3.15 12.10
CA THR A 261 24.59 -2.29 11.55
C THR A 261 24.58 -2.25 10.03
N GLY A 262 24.14 -3.33 9.39
CA GLY A 262 24.13 -3.48 7.95
C GLY A 262 22.93 -2.86 7.25
N ASN A 263 22.90 -3.08 5.94
CA ASN A 263 21.89 -2.60 5.02
C ASN A 263 21.15 -3.78 4.35
N PRO A 264 20.46 -4.64 5.13
CA PRO A 264 19.76 -5.81 4.59
C PRO A 264 18.74 -5.40 3.53
N THR A 265 18.85 -5.99 2.34
CA THR A 265 18.08 -5.62 1.16
C THR A 265 16.62 -6.00 1.36
N VAL A 266 16.35 -7.21 1.86
CA VAL A 266 14.98 -7.72 2.01
C VAL A 266 14.23 -6.95 3.08
N ILE A 267 14.88 -6.63 4.19
CA ILE A 267 14.32 -5.80 5.25
C ILE A 267 13.96 -4.39 4.73
N LYS A 268 14.84 -3.76 3.93
CA LYS A 268 14.54 -2.47 3.29
C LYS A 268 13.33 -2.58 2.36
N MET A 269 13.23 -3.65 1.57
CA MET A 269 12.08 -3.87 0.69
C MET A 269 10.77 -4.02 1.46
N VAL A 270 10.76 -4.83 2.51
CA VAL A 270 9.58 -5.04 3.36
C VAL A 270 9.13 -3.73 4.00
N VAL A 271 10.08 -2.95 4.52
CA VAL A 271 9.79 -1.63 5.11
C VAL A 271 9.28 -0.64 4.06
N SER A 272 9.90 -0.60 2.86
CA SER A 272 9.45 0.25 1.75
C SER A 272 8.01 -0.08 1.33
N PHE A 273 7.72 -1.37 1.13
CA PHE A 273 6.40 -1.86 0.75
C PHE A 273 5.33 -1.48 1.79
N ASN A 274 5.59 -1.73 3.08
CA ASN A 274 4.66 -1.38 4.16
C ASN A 274 4.59 0.13 4.46
N ARG A 275 5.44 0.95 3.83
CA ARG A 275 5.35 2.42 3.84
C ARG A 275 4.61 2.99 2.65
N GLY A 276 4.40 2.21 1.59
CA GLY A 276 3.59 2.62 0.45
C GLY A 276 2.12 2.85 0.82
N ALA A 277 1.30 3.20 -0.18
CA ALA A 277 -0.09 3.66 -0.02
C ALA A 277 -0.97 2.77 0.91
N ARG A 278 -0.73 1.46 0.97
CA ARG A 278 -1.48 0.53 1.85
C ARG A 278 -1.10 0.64 3.33
N GLY A 279 0.17 0.82 3.66
CA GLY A 279 0.63 0.83 5.06
C GLY A 279 0.87 2.23 5.64
N GLN A 280 0.97 3.25 4.78
CA GLN A 280 1.04 4.66 5.18
C GLN A 280 -0.19 5.09 6.00
N ASN A 281 -1.39 4.62 5.62
CA ASN A 281 -2.63 4.91 6.35
C ASN A 281 -2.59 4.43 7.81
N THR A 282 -2.00 3.27 8.08
CA THR A 282 -1.89 2.74 9.44
C THR A 282 -0.94 3.59 10.30
N LEU A 283 0.27 3.87 9.79
CA LEU A 283 1.23 4.70 10.52
C LEU A 283 0.70 6.12 10.75
N ARG A 284 0.00 6.68 9.76
CA ARG A 284 -0.66 7.97 9.87
C ARG A 284 -1.74 7.95 10.96
N GLN A 285 -2.63 6.96 10.98
CA GLN A 285 -3.64 6.84 12.04
C GLN A 285 -3.01 6.69 13.44
N LEU A 286 -1.86 6.03 13.53
CA LEU A 286 -1.13 5.79 14.77
C LEU A 286 -0.43 7.05 15.32
N LEU A 287 0.37 7.69 14.46
CA LEU A 287 1.32 8.72 14.87
C LEU A 287 0.77 10.13 14.68
N ALA A 288 -0.13 10.36 13.72
CA ALA A 288 -0.59 11.71 13.40
C ALA A 288 -1.24 12.45 14.59
N PRO A 289 -2.07 11.83 15.45
CA PRO A 289 -2.67 12.53 16.59
C PRO A 289 -1.61 13.05 17.56
N VAL A 290 -0.63 12.21 17.90
CA VAL A 290 0.40 12.54 18.88
C VAL A 290 1.43 13.52 18.29
N VAL A 291 1.80 13.35 17.02
CA VAL A 291 2.71 14.27 16.33
C VAL A 291 2.07 15.66 16.20
N LYS A 292 0.77 15.75 15.86
CA LYS A 292 0.06 17.03 15.80
C LYS A 292 0.02 17.73 17.15
N GLU A 293 -0.26 16.99 18.23
CA GLU A 293 -0.25 17.54 19.59
C GLU A 293 1.12 18.14 19.95
N ILE A 294 2.22 17.45 19.63
CA ILE A 294 3.59 17.95 19.86
C ILE A 294 3.90 19.19 19.01
N MET A 295 3.35 19.28 17.80
CA MET A 295 3.59 20.40 16.90
C MET A 295 2.75 21.64 17.22
N GLU A 296 1.53 21.46 17.71
CA GLU A 296 0.62 22.54 18.10
C GLU A 296 1.06 23.22 19.41
N ASP A 297 1.79 22.51 20.27
CA ASP A 297 2.37 23.08 21.49
C ASP A 297 3.58 23.97 21.19
N LYS A 298 3.32 25.27 21.03
CA LYS A 298 4.35 26.30 20.81
C LYS A 298 5.23 26.57 22.04
N SER A 299 4.82 26.12 23.22
CA SER A 299 5.57 26.32 24.47
C SER A 299 6.56 25.19 24.74
N LEU A 300 6.39 24.06 24.06
CA LEU A 300 7.25 22.90 24.21
C LEU A 300 8.60 23.13 23.54
N ILE A 301 9.64 23.31 24.36
CA ILE A 301 11.03 23.37 23.91
C ILE A 301 11.80 22.31 24.68
N ILE A 302 12.13 21.20 24.00
CA ILE A 302 12.92 20.12 24.57
C ILE A 302 14.37 20.31 24.13
N ASN A 303 15.22 20.74 25.07
CA ASN A 303 16.66 20.80 24.90
C ASN A 303 17.34 19.78 25.81
N THR A 304 18.06 18.85 25.21
CA THR A 304 18.78 17.78 25.93
C THR A 304 20.28 18.04 26.04
N SER A 305 20.77 19.16 25.50
CA SER A 305 22.18 19.56 25.51
C SER A 305 22.41 20.68 26.53
N PRO A 306 23.26 20.49 27.56
CA PRO A 306 23.54 21.50 28.57
C PRO A 306 24.12 22.79 27.99
N VAL A 307 24.95 22.68 26.96
CA VAL A 307 25.58 23.82 26.28
C VAL A 307 24.53 24.65 25.53
N ASP A 308 23.57 24.02 24.87
CA ASP A 308 22.51 24.72 24.14
C ASP A 308 21.52 25.39 25.11
N VAL A 309 21.23 24.76 26.25
CA VAL A 309 20.43 25.36 27.33
C VAL A 309 21.14 26.59 27.91
N TYR A 310 22.45 26.50 28.14
CA TYR A 310 23.26 27.62 28.61
C TYR A 310 23.28 28.76 27.58
N LYS A 311 23.55 28.49 26.30
CA LYS A 311 23.54 29.49 25.23
C LYS A 311 22.16 30.16 25.11
N ALA A 312 21.07 29.39 25.17
CA ALA A 312 19.72 29.93 25.16
C ALA A 312 19.43 30.82 26.38
N TRP A 313 19.93 30.45 27.56
CA TRP A 313 19.79 31.25 28.78
C TRP A 313 20.58 32.56 28.70
N VAL A 314 21.83 32.52 28.23
CA VAL A 314 22.66 33.71 28.02
C VAL A 314 21.99 34.66 27.01
N ASN A 315 21.52 34.14 25.88
CA ASN A 315 20.80 34.93 24.88
C ASN A 315 19.51 35.55 25.45
N GLN A 316 18.77 34.83 26.30
CA GLN A 316 17.59 35.38 27.00
C GLN A 316 17.95 36.50 27.96
N LEU A 317 19.05 36.35 28.72
CA LEU A 317 19.53 37.39 29.62
C LEU A 317 19.91 38.65 28.84
N GLU A 318 20.69 38.51 27.76
CA GLU A 318 21.10 39.64 26.90
C GLU A 318 19.92 40.32 26.22
N MET A 319 18.90 39.56 25.81
CA MET A 319 17.68 40.11 25.24
C MET A 319 16.84 40.89 26.27
N GLN A 320 16.88 40.48 27.55
CA GLN A 320 16.16 41.17 28.63
C GLN A 320 16.92 42.39 29.17
N THR A 321 18.24 42.34 29.22
CA THR A 321 19.09 43.43 29.74
C THR A 321 19.49 44.44 28.66
N GLY A 322 19.56 44.04 27.40
CA GLY A 322 20.02 44.87 26.29
C GLY A 322 21.54 45.11 26.25
N GLU A 323 22.30 44.45 27.14
CA GLU A 323 23.76 44.53 27.25
C GLU A 323 24.39 43.15 27.04
N ALA A 324 25.57 43.10 26.42
CA ALA A 324 26.32 41.86 26.25
C ALA A 324 26.68 41.26 27.61
N SER A 325 26.39 39.97 27.81
CA SER A 325 26.63 39.31 29.08
C SER A 325 28.14 39.20 29.36
N LYS A 326 28.51 39.19 30.64
CA LYS A 326 29.90 38.94 31.07
C LYS A 326 30.27 37.45 31.06
N LEU A 327 29.36 36.61 30.58
CA LEU A 327 29.49 35.16 30.59
C LEU A 327 30.15 34.70 29.27
N PRO A 328 31.05 33.70 29.29
CA PRO A 328 31.66 33.17 28.08
C PRO A 328 30.61 32.48 27.20
N TYR A 329 30.62 32.76 25.90
CA TYR A 329 29.67 32.20 24.92
C TYR A 329 29.96 30.73 24.60
N ASP A 330 31.21 30.30 24.68
CA ASP A 330 31.61 28.90 24.45
C ASP A 330 32.06 28.29 25.77
N VAL A 331 31.33 27.27 26.20
CA VAL A 331 31.51 26.58 27.46
C VAL A 331 31.46 25.07 27.24
N THR A 332 32.22 24.35 28.05
CA THR A 332 32.17 22.89 28.09
C THR A 332 30.90 22.42 28.83
N THR A 333 30.50 21.16 28.62
CA THR A 333 29.34 20.54 29.29
C THR A 333 29.43 20.63 30.81
N GLU A 334 30.60 20.39 31.38
CA GLU A 334 30.87 20.46 32.83
C GLU A 334 30.71 21.89 33.39
N GLN A 335 31.20 22.88 32.66
CA GLN A 335 31.06 24.30 33.03
C GLN A 335 29.60 24.76 32.95
N ALA A 336 28.86 24.34 31.91
CA ALA A 336 27.45 24.66 31.78
C ALA A 336 26.61 24.08 32.93
N LEU A 337 26.92 22.86 33.38
CA LEU A 337 26.25 22.18 34.50
C LEU A 337 26.59 22.76 35.88
N THR A 338 27.60 23.62 35.99
CA THR A 338 27.92 24.32 37.25
C THR A 338 26.85 25.36 37.61
N HIS A 339 26.08 25.84 36.62
CA HIS A 339 25.04 26.84 36.83
C HIS A 339 23.69 26.21 37.20
N ALA A 340 23.15 26.56 38.37
CA ALA A 340 21.88 26.03 38.88
C ALA A 340 20.68 26.28 37.94
N GLU A 341 20.63 27.41 37.25
CA GLU A 341 19.57 27.72 36.26
C GLU A 341 19.58 26.76 35.06
N VAL A 342 20.78 26.34 34.61
CA VAL A 342 20.93 25.38 33.50
C VAL A 342 20.44 24.00 33.94
N VAL A 343 20.80 23.58 35.15
CA VAL A 343 20.37 22.29 35.73
C VAL A 343 18.84 22.24 35.90
N ASN A 344 18.23 23.29 36.47
CA ASN A 344 16.77 23.36 36.65
C ASN A 344 16.01 23.34 35.32
N LYS A 345 16.48 24.11 34.32
CA LYS A 345 15.88 24.10 32.97
C LYS A 345 16.04 22.74 32.29
N LEU A 346 17.20 22.10 32.44
CA LEU A 346 17.46 20.78 31.88
C LEU A 346 16.57 19.71 32.52
N GLU A 347 16.39 19.74 33.85
CA GLU A 347 15.51 18.79 34.56
C GLU A 347 14.05 18.96 34.15
N SER A 348 13.57 20.21 34.03
CA SER A 348 12.24 20.50 33.49
C SER A 348 12.08 19.98 32.05
N SER A 349 13.09 20.17 31.19
CA SER A 349 13.09 19.62 29.83
C SER A 349 13.06 18.09 29.82
N ILE A 350 13.76 17.41 30.74
CA ILE A 350 13.76 15.94 30.86
C ILE A 350 12.37 15.44 31.30
N GLN A 351 11.71 16.10 32.26
CA GLN A 351 10.35 15.75 32.69
C GLN A 351 9.34 15.92 31.55
N SER A 352 9.41 17.02 30.81
CA SER A 352 8.57 17.25 29.62
C SER A 352 8.83 16.20 28.54
N LEU A 353 10.10 15.86 28.28
CA LEU A 353 10.48 14.82 27.32
C LEU A 353 9.90 13.46 27.72
N ARG A 354 9.95 13.10 29.00
CA ARG A 354 9.35 11.86 29.51
C ARG A 354 7.83 11.84 29.31
N ALA A 355 7.14 12.92 29.68
CA ALA A 355 5.69 13.02 29.52
C ALA A 355 5.25 12.90 28.05
N VAL A 356 5.96 13.55 27.13
CA VAL A 356 5.70 13.47 25.69
C VAL A 356 6.02 12.07 25.15
N THR A 357 7.12 11.47 25.58
CA THR A 357 7.51 10.11 25.19
C THR A 357 6.48 9.08 25.64
N ASP A 358 5.93 9.21 26.85
CA ASP A 358 4.89 8.31 27.37
C ASP A 358 3.59 8.38 26.56
N LYS A 359 3.21 9.55 26.03
CA LYS A 359 2.07 9.69 25.11
C LYS A 359 2.30 8.91 23.82
N VAL A 360 3.49 9.05 23.22
CA VAL A 360 3.86 8.32 22.00
C VAL A 360 3.89 6.80 22.25
N LEU A 361 4.47 6.35 23.36
CA LEU A 361 4.52 4.94 23.75
C LEU A 361 3.11 4.35 23.92
N THR A 362 2.21 5.08 24.58
CA THR A 362 0.83 4.62 24.78
C THR A 362 0.13 4.41 23.45
N SER A 363 0.33 5.33 22.50
CA SER A 363 -0.19 5.18 21.13
C SER A 363 0.37 3.92 20.47
N ILE A 364 1.70 3.72 20.46
CA ILE A 364 2.38 2.56 19.86
C ILE A 364 1.89 1.23 20.46
N PHE A 365 1.78 1.12 21.79
CA PHE A 365 1.38 -0.13 22.43
C PHE A 365 -0.11 -0.45 22.22
N SER A 366 -0.96 0.56 22.09
CA SER A 366 -2.39 0.37 21.79
C SER A 366 -2.67 -0.10 20.35
N SER A 367 -1.70 0.04 19.45
CA SER A 367 -1.90 -0.16 18.02
C SER A 367 -1.48 -1.53 17.48
N LEU A 368 -1.18 -2.50 18.33
CA LEU A 368 -0.74 -3.84 17.91
C LEU A 368 -1.68 -4.48 16.88
N ASN A 369 -3.00 -4.28 17.04
CA ASN A 369 -4.03 -4.82 16.15
C ASN A 369 -4.16 -4.06 14.82
N MET A 370 -3.68 -2.83 14.76
CA MET A 370 -3.71 -1.99 13.57
C MET A 370 -2.50 -2.24 12.67
N MET A 371 -1.39 -2.76 13.22
CA MET A 371 -0.19 -3.04 12.44
C MET A 371 -0.48 -4.01 11.28
N PRO A 372 0.08 -3.74 10.07
CA PRO A 372 -0.15 -4.61 8.93
C PRO A 372 0.27 -6.04 9.20
N TYR A 373 -0.57 -6.99 8.80
CA TYR A 373 -0.30 -8.43 8.93
C TYR A 373 1.07 -8.79 8.33
N GLY A 374 1.37 -8.28 7.13
CA GLY A 374 2.64 -8.55 6.46
C GLY A 374 3.87 -8.15 7.26
N MET A 375 3.84 -7.01 7.95
CA MET A 375 4.94 -6.56 8.81
C MET A 375 5.12 -7.48 10.03
N ARG A 376 4.02 -7.87 10.68
CA ARG A 376 4.05 -8.78 11.83
C ARG A 376 4.50 -10.18 11.45
N TYR A 377 4.04 -10.68 10.30
CA TYR A 377 4.45 -11.98 9.78
C TYR A 377 5.95 -12.00 9.43
N ILE A 378 6.48 -10.95 8.81
CA ILE A 378 7.92 -10.87 8.55
C ILE A 378 8.73 -10.75 9.85
N ALA A 379 8.22 -10.08 10.89
CA ALA A 379 8.85 -10.09 12.21
C ALA A 379 8.90 -11.51 12.82
N LYS A 380 7.83 -12.31 12.65
CA LYS A 380 7.79 -13.73 13.02
C LYS A 380 8.84 -14.53 12.26
N VAL A 381 8.89 -14.40 10.93
CA VAL A 381 9.88 -15.09 10.07
C VAL A 381 11.29 -14.70 10.48
N LEU A 382 11.57 -13.40 10.65
CA LEU A 382 12.87 -12.89 11.09
C LEU A 382 13.32 -13.54 12.40
N LYS A 383 12.43 -13.59 13.41
CA LYS A 383 12.72 -14.23 14.70
C LYS A 383 13.03 -15.73 14.54
N SER A 384 12.18 -16.45 13.80
CA SER A 384 12.33 -17.89 13.59
C SER A 384 13.60 -18.25 12.80
N SER A 385 13.88 -17.53 11.71
CA SER A 385 15.07 -17.75 10.89
C SER A 385 16.36 -17.43 11.65
N LEU A 386 16.36 -16.37 12.47
CA LEU A 386 17.53 -16.06 13.32
C LEU A 386 17.74 -17.10 14.40
N HIS A 387 16.67 -17.59 15.04
CA HIS A 387 16.77 -18.65 16.03
C HIS A 387 17.27 -19.97 15.41
N ALA A 388 16.85 -20.28 14.18
CA ALA A 388 17.31 -21.46 13.44
C ALA A 388 18.80 -21.37 13.09
N LYS A 389 19.30 -20.19 12.70
CA LYS A 389 20.72 -19.98 12.37
C LYS A 389 21.63 -19.84 13.60
N PHE A 390 21.13 -19.21 14.66
CA PHE A 390 21.85 -18.96 15.90
C PHE A 390 21.06 -19.54 17.10
N PRO A 391 21.12 -20.86 17.34
CA PRO A 391 20.38 -21.49 18.44
C PRO A 391 20.82 -21.01 19.84
N ASP A 392 22.08 -20.59 19.97
CA ASP A 392 22.67 -20.11 21.23
C ASP A 392 22.24 -18.67 21.60
N ALA A 393 21.58 -17.96 20.68
CA ALA A 393 21.11 -16.60 20.89
C ALA A 393 19.97 -16.55 21.91
N THR A 394 20.03 -15.59 22.83
CA THR A 394 18.96 -15.42 23.81
C THR A 394 17.70 -14.84 23.15
N GLU A 395 16.52 -15.17 23.66
CA GLU A 395 15.27 -14.60 23.16
C GLU A 395 15.25 -13.06 23.26
N ASP A 396 15.93 -12.49 24.26
CA ASP A 396 16.08 -11.04 24.43
C ASP A 396 16.87 -10.40 23.28
N GLU A 397 17.97 -11.02 22.85
CA GLU A 397 18.76 -10.55 21.70
C GLU A 397 17.97 -10.62 20.40
N LEU A 398 17.23 -11.71 20.18
CA LEU A 398 16.36 -11.85 19.00
C LEU A 398 15.25 -10.79 18.98
N LEU A 399 14.64 -10.51 20.14
CA LEU A 399 13.59 -9.49 20.26
C LEU A 399 14.13 -8.07 20.03
N LYS A 400 15.39 -7.78 20.37
CA LYS A 400 16.02 -6.49 20.02
C LYS A 400 16.15 -6.32 18.50
N ILE A 401 16.46 -7.39 17.76
CA ILE A 401 16.52 -7.35 16.28
C ILE A 401 15.12 -7.15 15.68
N VAL A 402 14.11 -7.83 16.22
CA VAL A 402 12.71 -7.58 15.83
C VAL A 402 12.30 -6.14 16.14
N GLY A 403 12.71 -5.61 17.29
CA GLY A 403 12.50 -4.21 17.67
C GLY A 403 13.18 -3.23 16.72
N ASN A 404 14.36 -3.57 16.21
CA ASN A 404 15.04 -2.81 15.18
C ASN A 404 14.22 -2.74 13.88
N LEU A 405 13.58 -3.83 13.45
CA LEU A 405 12.68 -3.83 12.29
C LEU A 405 11.43 -2.97 12.55
N LEU A 406 10.68 -3.29 13.60
CA LEU A 406 9.35 -2.73 13.87
C LEU A 406 9.40 -1.28 14.34
N TYR A 407 10.33 -0.93 15.23
CA TYR A 407 10.45 0.43 15.74
C TYR A 407 11.47 1.24 14.92
N TYR A 408 12.75 0.87 14.93
CA TYR A 408 13.81 1.73 14.37
C TYR A 408 13.74 1.88 12.84
N ARG A 409 13.49 0.81 12.10
CA ARG A 409 13.42 0.88 10.63
C ARG A 409 12.06 1.29 10.12
N TYR A 410 10.96 0.89 10.76
CA TYR A 410 9.60 1.17 10.29
C TYR A 410 9.01 2.47 10.87
N MET A 411 8.91 2.61 12.21
CA MET A 411 8.25 3.75 12.86
C MET A 411 9.14 4.98 13.08
N ASN A 412 10.38 4.81 13.52
CA ASN A 412 11.25 5.91 13.97
C ASN A 412 11.45 7.01 12.90
N PRO A 413 11.69 6.70 11.61
CA PRO A 413 11.82 7.74 10.59
C PRO A 413 10.53 8.56 10.38
N ALA A 414 9.36 7.94 10.57
CA ALA A 414 8.06 8.61 10.48
C ALA A 414 7.81 9.56 11.67
N ILE A 415 8.46 9.34 12.82
CA ILE A 415 8.42 10.25 13.97
C ILE A 415 9.39 11.42 13.76
N VAL A 416 10.60 11.16 13.27
CA VAL A 416 11.65 12.19 13.07
C VAL A 416 11.31 13.17 11.94
N ALA A 417 10.76 12.66 10.84
CA ALA A 417 10.43 13.44 9.65
C ALA A 417 8.97 13.17 9.23
N PRO A 418 7.98 13.59 10.02
CA PRO A 418 6.58 13.26 9.74
C PRO A 418 6.06 13.89 8.43
N ASP A 419 6.75 14.93 7.94
CA ASP A 419 6.54 15.55 6.62
C ASP A 419 6.98 14.63 5.49
N GLY A 420 8.20 14.07 5.54
CA GLY A 420 8.74 13.21 4.50
C GLY A 420 8.09 11.83 4.40
N PHE A 421 7.24 11.46 5.38
CA PHE A 421 6.53 10.19 5.43
C PHE A 421 4.99 10.34 5.35
N ASP A 422 4.49 11.53 4.96
CA ASP A 422 3.07 11.95 4.92
C ASP A 422 2.24 11.55 6.16
N ILE A 423 2.83 11.63 7.36
CA ILE A 423 2.10 11.45 8.62
C ILE A 423 1.21 12.67 8.89
N ILE A 424 1.65 13.84 8.47
CA ILE A 424 0.93 15.10 8.58
C ILE A 424 0.83 15.76 7.21
N ASP A 425 -0.32 16.37 6.91
CA ASP A 425 -0.45 17.21 5.72
C ASP A 425 0.07 18.61 6.10
N ILE A 426 1.26 18.96 5.60
CA ILE A 426 1.77 20.33 5.72
C ILE A 426 1.29 21.11 4.49
N THR A 427 0.75 22.31 4.70
CA THR A 427 0.35 23.21 3.61
C THR A 427 1.49 23.41 2.62
N ALA A 428 1.20 23.50 1.32
CA ALA A 428 2.21 23.66 0.27
C ALA A 428 3.23 24.79 0.61
N GLY A 429 4.51 24.43 0.74
CA GLY A 429 5.60 25.34 1.12
C GLY A 429 5.83 25.54 2.63
N GLY A 430 5.03 24.93 3.49
CA GLY A 430 5.28 24.88 4.93
C GLY A 430 6.41 23.90 5.24
N GLN A 431 7.35 24.30 6.09
CA GLN A 431 8.36 23.40 6.65
C GLN A 431 8.12 23.24 8.15
N ILE A 432 8.42 22.05 8.69
CA ILE A 432 8.43 21.84 10.13
C ILE A 432 9.43 22.82 10.75
N HIS A 433 8.99 23.55 11.78
CA HIS A 433 9.88 24.49 12.46
C HIS A 433 11.08 23.74 13.04
N PRO A 434 12.31 24.28 13.00
CA PRO A 434 13.49 23.62 13.54
C PRO A 434 13.31 23.11 14.98
N ASP A 435 12.61 23.87 15.83
CA ASP A 435 12.30 23.45 17.21
C ASP A 435 11.34 22.25 17.27
N GLN A 436 10.32 22.19 16.41
CA GLN A 436 9.41 21.04 16.32
C GLN A 436 10.17 19.79 15.86
N ARG A 437 11.04 19.94 14.85
CA ARG A 437 11.91 18.86 14.36
C ARG A 437 12.90 18.40 15.44
N ARG A 438 13.44 19.32 16.24
CA ARG A 438 14.30 18.98 17.40
C ARG A 438 13.53 18.23 18.49
N ASN A 439 12.32 18.68 18.84
CA ASN A 439 11.47 18.01 19.83
C ASN A 439 11.16 16.56 19.41
N LEU A 440 10.71 16.37 18.16
CA LEU A 440 10.43 15.05 17.59
C LEU A 440 11.69 14.17 17.51
N GLY A 441 12.83 14.75 17.14
CA GLY A 441 14.13 14.08 17.14
C GLY A 441 14.56 13.61 18.53
N CYS A 442 14.34 14.41 19.57
CA CYS A 442 14.63 14.03 20.95
C CYS A 442 13.73 12.88 21.42
N VAL A 443 12.43 12.94 21.14
CA VAL A 443 11.48 11.86 21.46
C VAL A 443 11.86 10.57 20.75
N ALA A 444 12.15 10.64 19.45
CA ALA A 444 12.60 9.50 18.65
C ALA A 444 13.90 8.87 19.20
N LYS A 445 14.86 9.70 19.64
CA LYS A 445 16.10 9.24 20.27
C LYS A 445 15.84 8.47 21.56
N VAL A 446 15.01 9.00 22.47
CA VAL A 446 14.66 8.31 23.73
C VAL A 446 13.98 6.98 23.45
N LEU A 447 13.02 6.95 22.54
CA LEU A 447 12.31 5.74 22.13
C LEU A 447 13.24 4.70 21.48
N GLN A 448 14.22 5.14 20.66
CA GLN A 448 15.23 4.26 20.08
C GLN A 448 16.11 3.62 21.15
N HIS A 449 16.56 4.40 22.13
CA HIS A 449 17.32 3.90 23.28
C HIS A 449 16.47 2.93 24.13
N ALA A 450 15.19 3.24 24.33
CA ALA A 450 14.25 2.36 25.05
C ALA A 450 13.99 1.05 24.30
N ALA A 451 13.87 1.07 22.97
CA ALA A 451 13.61 -0.13 22.16
C ALA A 451 14.85 -1.06 22.06
N SER A 452 16.06 -0.51 22.17
CA SER A 452 17.32 -1.26 22.09
C SER A 452 17.95 -1.60 23.45
N ASN A 453 17.31 -1.18 24.56
CA ASN A 453 17.85 -1.23 25.92
C ASN A 453 19.25 -0.59 26.05
N LYS A 454 19.49 0.51 25.33
CA LYS A 454 20.76 1.24 25.37
C LYS A 454 20.68 2.39 26.36
N LEU A 455 21.45 2.30 27.44
CA LEU A 455 21.53 3.35 28.45
C LEU A 455 22.28 4.58 27.92
N PHE A 456 22.01 5.75 28.50
CA PHE A 456 22.81 6.94 28.27
C PHE A 456 24.09 6.86 29.11
N GLU A 457 25.24 6.88 28.45
CA GLU A 457 26.60 6.77 29.01
C GLU A 457 27.54 7.75 28.29
N GLY A 458 28.67 8.11 28.91
CA GLY A 458 29.70 8.99 28.32
C GLY A 458 29.25 10.44 28.16
N GLU A 459 29.34 10.99 26.95
CA GLU A 459 29.00 12.40 26.63
C GLU A 459 27.51 12.78 26.89
N SER A 460 26.65 11.80 27.20
CA SER A 460 25.24 12.00 27.56
C SER A 460 24.92 11.65 29.03
N GLU A 461 25.92 11.59 29.90
CA GLU A 461 25.76 11.21 31.32
C GLU A 461 24.78 12.12 32.09
N HIS A 462 24.59 13.37 31.67
CA HIS A 462 23.57 14.27 32.22
C HIS A 462 22.12 13.79 32.01
N LEU A 463 21.89 12.79 31.14
CA LEU A 463 20.60 12.12 30.94
C LEU A 463 20.47 10.80 31.74
N SER A 464 21.43 10.48 32.61
CA SER A 464 21.42 9.25 33.42
C SER A 464 20.18 9.09 34.30
N SER A 465 19.53 10.20 34.70
CA SER A 465 18.23 10.19 35.40
C SER A 465 17.13 9.46 34.61
N MET A 466 17.23 9.40 33.28
CA MET A 466 16.31 8.68 32.41
C MET A 466 16.62 7.18 32.29
N ASN A 467 17.80 6.70 32.70
CA ASN A 467 18.18 5.29 32.53
C ASN A 467 17.22 4.32 33.23
N SER A 468 16.74 4.69 34.42
CA SER A 468 15.71 3.92 35.14
C SER A 468 14.39 3.80 34.35
N TYR A 469 13.98 4.90 33.71
CA TYR A 469 12.81 4.96 32.85
C TYR A 469 13.00 4.15 31.56
N LEU A 470 14.18 4.19 30.94
CA LEU A 470 14.51 3.41 29.75
C LEU A 470 14.40 1.90 30.03
N SER A 471 14.97 1.41 31.13
CA SER A 471 14.92 -0.01 31.48
C SER A 471 13.48 -0.49 31.75
N GLN A 472 12.65 0.32 32.42
CA GLN A 472 11.23 0.00 32.63
C GLN A 472 10.45 -0.02 31.30
N THR A 473 10.75 0.91 30.41
CA THR A 473 10.10 1.03 29.10
C THR A 473 10.52 -0.11 28.18
N TYR A 474 11.77 -0.55 28.23
CA TYR A 474 12.27 -1.69 27.48
C TYR A 474 11.48 -2.97 27.78
N GLN A 475 11.12 -3.23 29.05
CA GLN A 475 10.30 -4.39 29.40
C GLN A 475 8.91 -4.35 28.72
N LYS A 476 8.33 -3.15 28.58
CA LYS A 476 7.07 -2.99 27.83
C LYS A 476 7.27 -3.24 26.34
N PHE A 477 8.35 -2.72 25.74
CA PHE A 477 8.70 -2.98 24.36
C PHE A 477 8.95 -4.47 24.09
N ARG A 478 9.62 -5.17 24.99
CA ARG A 478 9.87 -6.61 24.89
C ARG A 478 8.56 -7.40 24.77
N ASN A 479 7.60 -7.12 25.65
CA ASN A 479 6.27 -7.75 25.59
C ASN A 479 5.52 -7.39 24.30
N PHE A 480 5.64 -6.14 23.84
CA PHE A 480 5.04 -5.69 22.59
C PHE A 480 5.64 -6.41 21.37
N PHE A 481 6.96 -6.54 21.26
CA PHE A 481 7.63 -7.23 20.15
C PHE A 481 7.31 -8.72 20.15
N GLN A 482 7.21 -9.35 21.33
CA GLN A 482 6.80 -10.75 21.45
C GLN A 482 5.36 -10.94 20.95
N ALA A 483 4.42 -10.11 21.40
CA ALA A 483 3.03 -10.15 20.92
C ALA A 483 2.93 -9.82 19.41
N ALA A 484 3.80 -8.95 18.89
CA ALA A 484 3.81 -8.61 17.47
C ALA A 484 4.17 -9.81 16.59
N CYS A 485 5.03 -10.72 17.06
CA CYS A 485 5.42 -11.95 16.34
C CYS A 485 4.36 -13.06 16.40
N ASP A 486 3.40 -12.98 17.33
CA ASP A 486 2.35 -14.00 17.47
C ASP A 486 1.23 -13.78 16.45
N VAL A 487 1.34 -14.47 15.32
CA VAL A 487 0.50 -14.30 14.13
C VAL A 487 0.30 -15.66 13.43
N PRO A 488 -0.93 -15.94 12.91
CA PRO A 488 -1.21 -17.15 12.13
C PRO A 488 -0.39 -17.20 10.83
N GLU A 489 -0.27 -18.39 10.23
CA GLU A 489 0.40 -18.53 8.93
C GLU A 489 -0.42 -17.89 7.80
N PRO A 490 0.22 -17.47 6.68
CA PRO A 490 -0.45 -16.79 5.57
C PRO A 490 -1.59 -17.62 4.97
N GLU A 491 -1.42 -18.94 4.89
CA GLU A 491 -2.43 -19.87 4.36
C GLU A 491 -3.73 -19.79 5.17
N GLU A 492 -3.62 -19.80 6.50
CA GLU A 492 -4.75 -19.66 7.43
C GLU A 492 -5.33 -18.24 7.40
N LYS A 493 -4.47 -17.22 7.40
CA LYS A 493 -4.90 -15.81 7.41
C LYS A 493 -5.71 -15.46 6.18
N PHE A 494 -5.23 -15.89 5.02
CA PHE A 494 -5.84 -15.56 3.74
C PHE A 494 -6.90 -16.59 3.31
N ASN A 495 -7.08 -17.69 4.04
CA ASN A 495 -7.97 -18.80 3.62
C ASN A 495 -7.69 -19.21 2.16
N ILE A 496 -6.41 -19.21 1.79
CA ILE A 496 -5.97 -19.65 0.47
C ILE A 496 -5.64 -21.13 0.64
N ASP A 497 -6.63 -21.98 0.35
CA ASP A 497 -6.38 -23.39 0.13
C ASP A 497 -5.66 -23.54 -1.23
N GLU A 498 -5.01 -24.69 -1.48
CA GLU A 498 -4.39 -25.01 -2.78
C GLU A 498 -5.35 -24.88 -3.99
N TYR A 499 -6.65 -24.72 -3.73
CA TYR A 499 -7.74 -24.61 -4.70
C TYR A 499 -8.20 -23.17 -4.99
N SER A 500 -7.77 -22.16 -4.22
CA SER A 500 -8.30 -20.79 -4.33
C SER A 500 -7.90 -20.09 -5.63
N ASP A 501 -6.71 -20.38 -6.17
CA ASP A 501 -6.23 -19.83 -7.46
C ASP A 501 -7.03 -20.35 -8.67
N MET A 502 -7.74 -21.48 -8.54
CA MET A 502 -8.57 -22.06 -9.59
C MET A 502 -10.05 -21.65 -9.52
N VAL A 503 -10.49 -21.15 -8.36
CA VAL A 503 -11.88 -20.72 -8.11
C VAL A 503 -12.06 -19.22 -8.42
N THR A 504 -10.98 -18.45 -8.53
CA THR A 504 -11.03 -17.05 -9.01
C THR A 504 -11.51 -16.98 -10.45
N LEU A 505 -12.59 -16.22 -10.66
CA LEU A 505 -13.29 -16.05 -11.94
C LEU A 505 -12.45 -15.42 -13.05
N SER A 506 -11.46 -14.63 -12.67
CA SER A 506 -10.62 -13.83 -13.56
C SER A 506 -9.18 -14.36 -13.52
N LYS A 507 -8.56 -14.44 -14.70
CA LYS A 507 -7.11 -14.69 -14.78
C LYS A 507 -6.36 -13.53 -14.13
N PRO A 508 -5.26 -13.79 -13.40
CA PRO A 508 -4.48 -12.70 -12.82
C PRO A 508 -3.94 -11.80 -13.94
N VAL A 509 -4.12 -10.48 -13.81
CA VAL A 509 -3.66 -9.50 -14.80
C VAL A 509 -2.55 -8.67 -14.18
N ILE A 510 -1.41 -8.52 -14.85
CA ILE A 510 -0.38 -7.55 -14.49
C ILE A 510 -0.49 -6.35 -15.41
N TYR A 511 -0.37 -5.16 -14.83
CA TYR A 511 -0.22 -3.91 -15.56
C TYR A 511 1.26 -3.54 -15.57
N ILE A 512 1.94 -3.65 -16.71
CA ILE A 512 3.39 -3.46 -16.81
C ILE A 512 3.72 -2.59 -18.02
N SER A 513 4.70 -1.70 -17.88
CA SER A 513 5.21 -0.88 -18.99
C SER A 513 6.20 -1.66 -19.85
N ILE A 514 6.42 -1.21 -21.08
CA ILE A 514 7.39 -1.82 -21.99
C ILE A 514 8.81 -1.74 -21.41
N GLU A 515 9.16 -0.61 -20.80
CA GLU A 515 10.44 -0.42 -20.11
C GLU A 515 10.65 -1.47 -19.00
N GLU A 516 9.62 -1.73 -18.18
CA GLU A 516 9.69 -2.72 -17.12
C GLU A 516 9.82 -4.15 -17.66
N ILE A 517 9.13 -4.50 -18.76
CA ILE A 517 9.28 -5.81 -19.42
C ILE A 517 10.73 -6.00 -19.88
N ILE A 518 11.29 -5.01 -20.58
CA ILE A 518 12.65 -5.05 -21.12
C ILE A 518 13.67 -5.16 -19.99
N ASN A 519 13.54 -4.31 -18.95
CA ASN A 519 14.42 -4.33 -17.79
C ASN A 519 14.36 -5.66 -17.05
N THR A 520 13.16 -6.23 -16.86
CA THR A 520 12.99 -7.52 -16.20
C THR A 520 13.65 -8.64 -17.01
N HIS A 521 13.43 -8.66 -18.33
CA HIS A 521 14.03 -9.67 -19.21
C HIS A 521 15.56 -9.55 -19.22
N SER A 522 16.10 -8.34 -19.35
CA SER A 522 17.54 -8.08 -19.33
C SER A 522 18.19 -8.60 -18.05
N LEU A 523 17.59 -8.32 -16.89
CA LEU A 523 18.13 -8.74 -15.59
C LEU A 523 18.04 -10.25 -15.36
N LEU A 524 17.00 -10.91 -15.88
CA LEU A 524 16.89 -12.36 -15.82
C LEU A 524 17.96 -13.05 -16.68
N LEU A 525 18.29 -12.48 -17.84
CA LEU A 525 19.37 -13.01 -18.69
C LEU A 525 20.76 -12.72 -18.11
N GLU A 526 21.00 -11.54 -17.56
CA GLU A 526 22.28 -11.17 -16.94
C GLU A 526 22.66 -12.11 -15.78
N HIS A 527 21.66 -12.57 -15.03
CA HIS A 527 21.85 -13.41 -13.84
C HIS A 527 21.29 -14.83 -13.99
N GLN A 528 21.07 -15.30 -15.22
CA GLN A 528 20.41 -16.57 -15.50
C GLN A 528 21.07 -17.75 -14.78
N ASP A 529 22.40 -17.85 -14.86
CA ASP A 529 23.19 -18.93 -14.26
C ASP A 529 23.10 -18.99 -12.72
N ALA A 530 22.89 -17.83 -12.09
CA ALA A 530 22.77 -17.73 -10.63
C ALA A 530 21.33 -18.04 -10.16
N ILE A 531 20.34 -17.74 -10.98
CA ILE A 531 18.91 -17.88 -10.64
C ILE A 531 18.44 -19.32 -10.88
N ALA A 532 18.75 -19.87 -12.06
CA ALA A 532 18.37 -21.20 -12.51
C ALA A 532 19.62 -22.10 -12.59
N THR A 533 20.04 -22.62 -11.44
CA THR A 533 21.22 -23.49 -11.30
C THR A 533 21.05 -24.86 -11.97
N GLU A 534 19.81 -25.28 -12.24
CA GLU A 534 19.52 -26.53 -12.92
C GLU A 534 19.43 -26.34 -14.45
N THR A 535 20.15 -27.16 -15.21
CA THR A 535 20.17 -27.10 -16.68
C THR A 535 18.83 -27.44 -17.34
N LYS A 536 17.88 -28.05 -16.61
CA LYS A 536 16.50 -28.36 -17.06
C LYS A 536 15.43 -27.52 -16.36
N ASP A 537 15.79 -26.35 -15.86
CA ASP A 537 14.83 -25.44 -15.22
C ASP A 537 13.82 -24.87 -16.23
N LEU A 538 12.55 -24.76 -15.83
CA LEU A 538 11.46 -24.15 -16.61
C LEU A 538 11.76 -22.71 -17.01
N LEU A 539 12.48 -21.96 -16.17
CA LEU A 539 12.89 -20.59 -16.48
C LEU A 539 13.80 -20.54 -17.71
N ASN A 540 14.72 -21.51 -17.84
CA ASN A 540 15.65 -21.57 -18.96
C ASN A 540 14.92 -21.88 -20.29
N GLU A 541 13.95 -22.81 -20.27
CA GLU A 541 13.13 -23.11 -21.46
C GLU A 541 12.28 -21.91 -21.90
N LEU A 542 11.75 -21.13 -20.95
CA LEU A 542 11.00 -19.92 -21.25
C LEU A 542 11.89 -18.82 -21.83
N LEU A 543 13.03 -18.54 -21.21
CA LEU A 543 13.98 -17.52 -21.68
C LEU A 543 14.54 -17.86 -23.07
N GLU A 544 14.89 -19.12 -23.33
CA GLU A 544 15.32 -19.58 -24.65
C GLU A 544 14.22 -19.37 -25.71
N GLY A 545 12.96 -19.66 -25.36
CA GLY A 545 11.81 -19.41 -26.23
C GLY A 545 11.48 -17.93 -26.47
N LEU A 546 11.91 -17.03 -25.59
CA LEU A 546 11.73 -15.58 -25.71
C LEU A 546 12.82 -14.92 -26.57
N GLY A 547 14.00 -15.55 -26.70
CA GLY A 547 15.12 -15.06 -27.47
C GLY A 547 15.79 -13.80 -26.88
N PRO A 548 16.52 -13.01 -27.68
CA PRO A 548 17.19 -11.82 -27.17
C PRO A 548 16.22 -10.73 -26.70
N VAL A 549 16.71 -9.88 -25.79
CA VAL A 549 15.96 -8.74 -25.26
C VAL A 549 15.51 -7.84 -26.43
N PRO A 550 14.21 -7.56 -26.58
CA PRO A 550 13.73 -6.68 -27.63
C PRO A 550 14.02 -5.21 -27.31
N ASP A 551 14.45 -4.44 -28.32
CA ASP A 551 14.48 -2.97 -28.27
C ASP A 551 13.05 -2.39 -28.30
N ILE A 552 12.87 -1.17 -27.76
CA ILE A 552 11.57 -0.47 -27.69
C ILE A 552 10.90 -0.39 -29.07
N GLU A 553 11.67 -0.12 -30.12
CA GLU A 553 11.18 -0.05 -31.50
C GLU A 553 10.83 -1.44 -32.06
N SER A 554 11.63 -2.47 -31.74
CA SER A 554 11.32 -3.85 -32.14
C SER A 554 10.07 -4.42 -31.42
N PHE A 555 9.79 -3.93 -30.21
CA PHE A 555 8.65 -4.35 -29.39
C PHE A 555 7.34 -3.75 -29.90
N LEU A 556 7.34 -2.46 -30.29
CA LEU A 556 6.18 -1.74 -30.82
C LEU A 556 6.01 -1.93 -32.35
N GLY A 557 7.09 -2.20 -33.08
CA GLY A 557 7.17 -2.40 -34.52
C GLY A 557 8.12 -1.40 -35.20
N GLU A 558 8.95 -1.89 -36.14
CA GLU A 558 9.79 -1.04 -36.99
C GLU A 558 8.92 -0.02 -37.74
N GLY A 559 9.16 1.28 -37.52
CA GLY A 559 8.39 2.39 -38.09
C GLY A 559 7.46 3.14 -37.13
N ALA A 560 7.49 2.85 -35.81
CA ALA A 560 6.68 3.58 -34.82
C ALA A 560 7.15 5.04 -34.55
N VAL A 561 8.40 5.38 -34.90
CA VAL A 561 9.00 6.71 -34.76
C VAL A 561 9.73 7.07 -36.06
N ASP A 562 9.53 8.27 -36.59
CA ASP A 562 10.24 8.75 -37.78
C ASP A 562 11.74 8.90 -37.46
N PRO A 563 12.66 8.25 -38.21
CA PRO A 563 14.10 8.37 -38.00
C PRO A 563 14.64 9.81 -38.04
N ASN A 564 13.90 10.74 -38.67
CA ASN A 564 14.30 12.14 -38.82
C ASN A 564 13.67 13.11 -37.81
N ASP A 565 12.95 12.63 -36.78
CA ASP A 565 12.34 13.50 -35.77
C ASP A 565 13.39 14.04 -34.76
N PRO A 566 13.59 15.37 -34.64
CA PRO A 566 14.49 15.97 -33.65
C PRO A 566 14.11 15.68 -32.19
N ASN A 567 12.89 15.18 -31.93
CA ASN A 567 12.41 14.79 -30.61
C ASN A 567 12.34 13.27 -30.39
N ARG A 568 12.95 12.46 -31.27
CA ARG A 568 12.97 10.98 -31.24
C ARG A 568 13.19 10.41 -29.83
N GLU A 569 14.17 10.91 -29.09
CA GLU A 569 14.50 10.41 -27.75
C GLU A 569 13.40 10.72 -26.72
N SER A 570 12.70 11.86 -26.85
CA SER A 570 11.54 12.19 -26.02
C SER A 570 10.33 11.32 -26.37
N THR A 571 10.11 11.05 -27.65
CA THR A 571 9.00 10.22 -28.15
C THR A 571 9.20 8.75 -27.77
N LEU A 572 10.42 8.22 -27.89
CA LEU A 572 10.79 6.88 -27.42
C LEU A 572 10.63 6.73 -25.90
N ASN A 573 11.03 7.75 -25.12
CA ASN A 573 10.83 7.74 -23.67
C ASN A 573 9.35 7.82 -23.25
N GLN A 574 8.47 8.39 -24.08
CA GLN A 574 7.03 8.35 -23.87
C GLN A 574 6.46 6.97 -24.23
N LEU A 575 6.91 6.39 -25.35
CA LEU A 575 6.50 5.07 -25.79
C LEU A 575 6.97 3.95 -24.85
N ALA A 576 8.15 4.07 -24.24
CA ALA A 576 8.66 3.14 -23.24
C ALA A 576 7.78 3.06 -21.99
N LYS A 577 7.07 4.16 -21.67
CA LYS A 577 6.13 4.27 -20.55
C LYS A 577 4.72 3.81 -20.89
N THR A 578 4.48 3.36 -22.12
CA THR A 578 3.17 2.84 -22.52
C THR A 578 2.85 1.59 -21.70
N GLU A 579 1.67 1.59 -21.10
CA GLU A 579 1.23 0.50 -20.23
C GLU A 579 0.52 -0.60 -21.02
N ILE A 580 0.83 -1.84 -20.65
CA ILE A 580 0.25 -3.04 -21.24
C ILE A 580 -0.39 -3.86 -20.13
N SER A 581 -1.63 -4.29 -20.36
CA SER A 581 -2.29 -5.28 -19.52
C SER A 581 -2.00 -6.69 -20.04
N LEU A 582 -1.38 -7.51 -19.21
CA LEU A 582 -1.04 -8.90 -19.51
C LEU A 582 -1.87 -9.82 -18.61
N SER A 583 -2.78 -10.60 -19.21
CA SER A 583 -3.45 -11.70 -18.52
C SER A 583 -2.47 -12.86 -18.35
N LEU A 584 -1.97 -13.04 -17.14
CA LEU A 584 -1.04 -14.12 -16.84
C LEU A 584 -1.72 -15.46 -17.03
N THR A 585 -1.01 -16.32 -17.74
CA THR A 585 -1.40 -17.70 -18.00
C THR A 585 -0.17 -18.56 -17.78
N SER A 586 -0.31 -19.77 -17.26
CA SER A 586 0.81 -20.70 -17.21
C SER A 586 1.01 -21.34 -18.59
N LYS A 587 2.26 -21.39 -19.11
CA LYS A 587 2.57 -22.17 -20.33
C LYS A 587 2.33 -23.66 -20.10
N TYR A 588 2.50 -24.09 -18.86
CA TYR A 588 2.48 -25.49 -18.43
C TYR A 588 1.20 -25.89 -17.68
N GLU A 589 0.13 -25.08 -17.76
CA GLU A 589 -1.23 -25.63 -17.67
C GLU A 589 -1.50 -26.68 -18.78
N LEU A 590 -0.57 -26.82 -19.73
CA LEU A 590 -0.62 -27.70 -20.90
C LEU A 590 0.51 -28.75 -20.97
N ARG A 591 1.36 -28.93 -19.95
CA ARG A 591 2.20 -30.15 -19.84
C ARG A 591 1.66 -31.03 -18.72
N GLU A 592 0.81 -31.95 -19.15
CA GLU A 592 0.55 -33.30 -18.64
C GLU A 592 1.60 -33.77 -17.60
N GLY A 593 1.37 -33.39 -16.34
CA GLY A 593 1.96 -34.04 -15.18
C GLY A 593 0.82 -34.75 -14.46
N GLU A 594 0.99 -36.03 -14.16
CA GLU A 594 -0.05 -36.92 -13.64
C GLU A 594 -0.81 -36.33 -12.43
N ASP A 595 -0.15 -35.55 -11.56
CA ASP A 595 -0.76 -34.91 -10.38
C ASP A 595 -1.65 -33.68 -10.68
N GLN A 596 -1.34 -32.88 -11.71
CA GLN A 596 -2.15 -31.71 -12.08
C GLN A 596 -3.35 -32.10 -12.96
N ASP A 597 -3.21 -33.16 -13.77
CA ASP A 597 -4.33 -33.74 -14.51
C ASP A 597 -5.42 -34.22 -13.56
N LEU A 598 -5.06 -34.86 -12.45
CA LEU A 598 -6.01 -35.30 -11.42
C LEU A 598 -6.75 -34.13 -10.76
N LYS A 599 -6.06 -33.01 -10.46
CA LYS A 599 -6.70 -31.81 -9.87
C LYS A 599 -7.64 -31.11 -10.84
N SER A 600 -7.24 -30.92 -12.10
CA SER A 600 -8.09 -30.35 -13.17
C SER A 600 -9.30 -31.27 -13.47
N LEU A 601 -9.06 -32.58 -13.48
CA LEU A 601 -10.08 -33.60 -13.63
C LEU A 601 -11.09 -33.55 -12.48
N MET A 602 -10.63 -33.39 -11.23
CA MET A 602 -11.49 -33.24 -10.06
C MET A 602 -12.45 -32.05 -10.21
N ILE A 603 -11.96 -30.88 -10.65
CA ILE A 603 -12.79 -29.67 -10.82
C ILE A 603 -13.81 -29.84 -11.94
N LYS A 604 -13.40 -30.36 -13.10
CA LYS A 604 -14.31 -30.68 -14.21
C LYS A 604 -15.40 -31.65 -13.73
N THR A 605 -15.03 -32.64 -12.92
CA THR A 605 -15.94 -33.64 -12.37
C THR A 605 -16.92 -33.03 -11.36
N LYS A 606 -16.46 -32.19 -10.43
CA LYS A 606 -17.33 -31.45 -9.49
C LYS A 606 -18.40 -30.64 -10.24
N ARG A 607 -18.02 -29.89 -11.28
CA ARG A 607 -18.95 -29.07 -12.06
C ARG A 607 -19.99 -29.91 -12.80
N LEU A 608 -19.57 -31.01 -13.42
CA LEU A 608 -20.48 -31.95 -14.07
C LEU A 608 -21.44 -32.59 -13.05
N ILE A 609 -20.95 -32.95 -11.86
CA ILE A 609 -21.76 -33.50 -10.77
C ILE A 609 -22.83 -32.49 -10.31
N VAL A 610 -22.47 -31.21 -10.13
CA VAL A 610 -23.42 -30.14 -9.75
C VAL A 610 -24.53 -29.99 -10.79
N ASP A 611 -24.21 -30.08 -12.08
CA ASP A 611 -25.20 -30.01 -13.17
C ASP A 611 -26.18 -31.19 -13.14
N VAL A 612 -25.68 -32.40 -12.88
CA VAL A 612 -26.51 -33.61 -12.82
C VAL A 612 -27.37 -33.63 -11.55
N ILE A 613 -26.83 -33.30 -10.37
CA ILE A 613 -27.59 -33.32 -9.09
C ILE A 613 -28.75 -32.32 -9.11
N ARG A 614 -28.65 -31.20 -9.83
CA ARG A 614 -29.71 -30.20 -9.92
C ARG A 614 -30.95 -30.69 -10.67
N THR A 615 -30.74 -31.52 -11.68
CA THR A 615 -31.78 -31.98 -12.59
C THR A 615 -32.31 -33.35 -12.19
N GLN A 616 -31.48 -34.16 -11.52
CA GLN A 616 -31.85 -35.50 -11.11
C GLN A 616 -31.84 -35.69 -9.60
N PRO A 617 -32.98 -36.10 -9.00
CA PRO A 617 -33.01 -36.42 -7.59
C PRO A 617 -32.44 -37.81 -7.31
N GLY A 618 -31.59 -37.93 -6.30
CA GLY A 618 -31.16 -39.19 -5.70
C GLY A 618 -30.50 -38.94 -4.35
N ASP A 619 -30.36 -40.00 -3.54
CA ASP A 619 -29.81 -39.91 -2.19
C ASP A 619 -28.28 -40.11 -2.20
N THR A 620 -27.75 -40.82 -3.19
CA THR A 620 -26.31 -41.05 -3.39
C THR A 620 -25.88 -40.76 -4.82
N LEU A 621 -24.60 -40.41 -5.02
CA LEU A 621 -24.07 -40.09 -6.35
C LEU A 621 -24.15 -41.30 -7.31
N LEU A 622 -23.89 -42.51 -6.79
CA LEU A 622 -24.00 -43.75 -7.56
C LEU A 622 -25.41 -43.97 -8.12
N GLU A 623 -26.43 -43.81 -7.28
CA GLU A 623 -27.84 -43.95 -7.69
C GLU A 623 -28.22 -42.97 -8.79
N ILE A 624 -27.75 -41.72 -8.71
CA ILE A 624 -27.98 -40.70 -9.74
C ILE A 624 -27.29 -41.06 -11.06
N LEU A 625 -26.08 -41.62 -11.00
CA LEU A 625 -25.31 -42.01 -12.19
C LEU A 625 -25.90 -43.26 -12.88
N GLU A 626 -26.55 -44.16 -12.14
CA GLU A 626 -27.17 -45.39 -12.67
C GLU A 626 -28.61 -45.18 -13.19
N THR A 627 -29.35 -44.23 -12.61
CA THR A 627 -30.75 -43.97 -13.00
C THR A 627 -30.83 -43.26 -14.36
N PRO A 628 -31.54 -43.76 -15.39
CA PRO A 628 -31.61 -43.09 -16.69
C PRO A 628 -32.34 -41.73 -16.61
N ALA A 629 -31.93 -40.76 -17.44
CA ALA A 629 -32.59 -39.46 -17.51
C ALA A 629 -33.95 -39.50 -18.20
N THR A 630 -34.94 -38.82 -17.61
CA THR A 630 -36.24 -38.62 -18.25
C THR A 630 -36.22 -37.40 -19.18
N ALA A 631 -37.04 -37.41 -20.23
CA ALA A 631 -37.13 -36.31 -21.20
C ALA A 631 -37.46 -34.94 -20.56
N GLN A 632 -38.19 -34.93 -19.44
CA GLN A 632 -38.47 -33.72 -18.67
C GLN A 632 -37.19 -33.16 -18.01
N GLN A 633 -36.37 -34.02 -17.40
CA GLN A 633 -35.10 -33.61 -16.78
C GLN A 633 -34.09 -33.11 -17.81
N GLU A 634 -34.05 -33.73 -19.00
CA GLU A 634 -33.21 -33.24 -20.10
C GLU A 634 -33.66 -31.87 -20.62
N SER A 635 -34.97 -31.64 -20.72
CA SER A 635 -35.52 -30.32 -21.07
C SER A 635 -35.18 -29.25 -20.02
N GLU A 636 -35.21 -29.60 -18.73
CA GLU A 636 -34.80 -28.70 -17.65
C GLU A 636 -33.30 -28.38 -17.70
N ASN A 637 -32.44 -29.37 -17.97
CA ASN A 637 -31.01 -29.16 -18.20
C ASN A 637 -30.77 -28.23 -19.40
N LEU A 638 -31.46 -28.43 -20.53
CA LEU A 638 -31.35 -27.58 -21.72
C LEU A 638 -31.68 -26.11 -21.41
N LYS A 639 -32.74 -25.85 -20.63
CA LYS A 639 -33.09 -24.49 -20.19
C LYS A 639 -32.02 -23.86 -19.29
N LEU A 640 -31.37 -24.66 -18.43
CA LEU A 640 -30.26 -24.19 -17.60
C LEU A 640 -29.02 -23.88 -18.43
N VAL A 641 -28.70 -24.71 -19.42
CA VAL A 641 -27.60 -24.49 -20.37
C VAL A 641 -27.84 -23.24 -21.20
N GLU A 642 -29.06 -23.04 -21.72
CA GLU A 642 -29.42 -21.85 -22.51
C GLU A 642 -29.31 -20.55 -21.69
N LYS A 643 -29.80 -20.57 -20.44
CA LYS A 643 -29.65 -19.42 -19.52
C LYS A 643 -28.18 -19.09 -19.25
N ARG A 644 -27.32 -20.10 -19.08
CA ARG A 644 -25.88 -19.91 -18.90
C ARG A 644 -25.21 -19.39 -20.18
N ALA A 645 -25.56 -19.91 -21.35
CA ALA A 645 -25.03 -19.42 -22.63
C ALA A 645 -25.38 -17.93 -22.88
N ILE A 646 -26.58 -17.50 -22.49
CA ILE A 646 -26.99 -16.09 -22.58
C ILE A 646 -26.16 -15.21 -21.63
N LEU A 647 -25.94 -15.66 -20.38
CA LEU A 647 -25.08 -14.97 -19.42
C LEU A 647 -23.63 -14.89 -19.94
N ASP A 648 -23.12 -16.01 -20.46
CA ASP A 648 -21.77 -16.13 -20.98
C ASP A 648 -21.54 -15.26 -22.24
N SER A 649 -22.60 -15.03 -23.04
CA SER A 649 -22.55 -14.11 -24.19
C SER A 649 -22.41 -12.64 -23.79
N LYS A 650 -22.86 -12.28 -22.58
CA LYS A 650 -22.77 -10.92 -22.02
C LYS A 650 -21.47 -10.68 -21.26
N THR A 651 -20.77 -11.74 -20.83
CA THR A 651 -19.46 -11.62 -20.19
C THR A 651 -18.36 -11.24 -21.18
N PRO A 652 -17.48 -10.27 -20.82
CA PRO A 652 -16.32 -9.91 -21.64
C PRO A 652 -15.37 -11.09 -21.86
N GLU A 653 -14.70 -11.12 -23.02
CA GLU A 653 -13.73 -12.18 -23.39
C GLU A 653 -12.67 -12.46 -22.33
N LYS A 654 -12.23 -11.42 -21.61
CA LYS A 654 -11.22 -11.51 -20.53
C LYS A 654 -11.69 -12.33 -19.31
N MET A 655 -12.99 -12.61 -19.19
CA MET A 655 -13.62 -13.35 -18.09
C MET A 655 -14.19 -14.71 -18.52
N LYS A 656 -14.02 -15.11 -19.78
CA LYS A 656 -14.53 -16.41 -20.27
C LYS A 656 -13.64 -17.54 -19.77
N HIS A 657 -14.25 -18.60 -19.22
CA HIS A 657 -13.55 -19.84 -18.87
C HIS A 657 -12.97 -20.54 -20.10
N SER A 658 -12.00 -21.44 -19.90
CA SER A 658 -11.40 -22.25 -20.97
C SER A 658 -12.46 -22.96 -21.83
N GLN A 659 -12.24 -22.96 -23.15
CA GLN A 659 -13.19 -23.49 -24.16
C GLN A 659 -13.65 -24.93 -23.85
N SER A 660 -12.77 -25.78 -23.30
CA SER A 660 -13.09 -27.16 -22.93
C SER A 660 -14.11 -27.31 -21.78
N ILE A 661 -14.17 -26.33 -20.87
CA ILE A 661 -15.14 -26.31 -19.76
C ILE A 661 -16.52 -25.89 -20.27
N PHE A 662 -16.55 -25.04 -21.29
CA PHE A 662 -17.77 -24.58 -21.95
C PHE A 662 -18.42 -25.70 -22.77
N GLU A 663 -17.61 -26.47 -23.52
CA GLU A 663 -18.08 -27.64 -24.27
C GLU A 663 -18.67 -28.73 -23.36
N ASP A 664 -18.03 -28.99 -22.21
CA ASP A 664 -18.49 -30.00 -21.25
C ASP A 664 -19.81 -29.62 -20.56
N GLY A 665 -20.07 -28.33 -20.39
CA GLY A 665 -21.31 -27.80 -19.81
C GLY A 665 -22.53 -27.96 -20.73
N GLN A 666 -22.32 -28.03 -22.05
CA GLN A 666 -23.39 -28.14 -23.06
C GLN A 666 -23.83 -29.58 -23.34
N LEU A 667 -23.13 -30.57 -22.79
CA LEU A 667 -23.43 -31.97 -23.03
C LEU A 667 -24.82 -32.38 -22.45
N PRO A 668 -25.53 -33.30 -23.11
CA PRO A 668 -26.71 -33.97 -22.54
C PRO A 668 -26.38 -34.65 -21.20
N ILE A 669 -27.38 -34.77 -20.31
CA ILE A 669 -27.23 -35.36 -18.96
C ILE A 669 -26.52 -36.72 -19.03
N GLU A 670 -26.93 -37.58 -19.97
CA GLU A 670 -26.39 -38.93 -20.08
C GLU A 670 -24.91 -38.95 -20.50
N GLN A 671 -24.50 -37.99 -21.33
CA GLN A 671 -23.09 -37.83 -21.70
C GLN A 671 -22.27 -37.26 -20.53
N LYS A 672 -22.83 -36.31 -19.77
CA LYS A 672 -22.23 -35.81 -18.53
C LYS A 672 -21.99 -36.94 -17.54
N LYS A 673 -22.96 -37.84 -17.33
CA LYS A 673 -22.82 -39.01 -16.44
C LYS A 673 -21.71 -39.96 -16.86
N ARG A 674 -21.65 -40.33 -18.15
CA ARG A 674 -20.58 -41.20 -18.68
C ARG A 674 -19.21 -40.58 -18.47
N LYS A 675 -19.10 -39.25 -18.64
CA LYS A 675 -17.85 -38.52 -18.39
C LYS A 675 -17.50 -38.48 -16.91
N ILE A 676 -18.47 -38.23 -16.02
CA ILE A 676 -18.28 -38.31 -14.56
C ILE A 676 -17.78 -39.72 -14.16
N GLN A 677 -18.40 -40.78 -14.66
CA GLN A 677 -17.99 -42.16 -14.35
C GLN A 677 -16.56 -42.48 -14.80
N ARG A 678 -16.13 -41.97 -15.97
CA ARG A 678 -14.74 -42.11 -16.44
C ARG A 678 -13.78 -41.37 -15.52
N ASN A 679 -14.09 -40.13 -15.21
CA ASN A 679 -13.25 -39.30 -14.36
C ASN A 679 -13.13 -39.86 -12.94
N LEU A 680 -14.24 -40.36 -12.36
CA LEU A 680 -14.25 -40.97 -11.03
C LEU A 680 -13.35 -42.22 -10.96
N ARG A 681 -13.29 -43.03 -12.02
CA ARG A 681 -12.35 -44.18 -12.08
C ARG A 681 -10.90 -43.75 -12.07
N THR A 682 -10.55 -42.71 -12.81
CA THR A 682 -9.18 -42.17 -12.83
C THR A 682 -8.82 -41.55 -11.48
N LEU A 683 -9.75 -40.84 -10.84
CA LEU A 683 -9.55 -40.26 -9.52
C LEU A 683 -9.47 -41.33 -8.41
N GLU A 684 -10.19 -42.45 -8.56
CA GLU A 684 -10.12 -43.60 -7.65
C GLU A 684 -8.79 -44.34 -7.76
N GLN A 685 -8.25 -44.49 -8.98
CA GLN A 685 -6.91 -45.04 -9.19
C GLN A 685 -5.81 -44.19 -8.55
N ALA A 686 -6.03 -42.88 -8.43
CA ALA A 686 -5.14 -41.94 -7.74
C ALA A 686 -5.37 -41.85 -6.22
N GLY A 687 -6.34 -42.60 -5.67
CA GLY A 687 -6.65 -42.60 -4.23
C GLY A 687 -7.36 -41.33 -3.70
N LEU A 688 -7.88 -40.47 -4.59
CA LEU A 688 -8.56 -39.22 -4.22
C LEU A 688 -10.06 -39.39 -3.94
N VAL A 689 -10.64 -40.51 -4.40
CA VAL A 689 -12.06 -40.85 -4.19
C VAL A 689 -12.20 -42.35 -4.04
N SER A 690 -13.04 -42.80 -3.12
CA SER A 690 -13.33 -44.23 -2.96
C SER A 690 -14.76 -44.61 -3.38
N SER A 691 -14.89 -45.67 -4.17
CA SER A 691 -16.18 -46.31 -4.45
C SER A 691 -16.79 -46.94 -3.17
N ALA A 692 -15.94 -47.37 -2.21
CA ALA A 692 -16.39 -47.92 -0.93
C ALA A 692 -17.12 -46.88 -0.05
N THR A 693 -16.74 -45.60 -0.15
CA THR A 693 -17.41 -44.48 0.53
C THR A 693 -18.55 -43.88 -0.30
N LYS A 694 -18.95 -44.53 -1.40
CA LYS A 694 -19.95 -44.04 -2.38
C LYS A 694 -19.61 -42.65 -2.92
N TYR A 695 -18.31 -42.33 -3.03
CA TYR A 695 -17.79 -41.03 -3.46
C TYR A 695 -18.20 -39.85 -2.58
N GLN A 696 -18.40 -40.05 -1.27
CA GLN A 696 -18.77 -38.96 -0.35
C GLN A 696 -17.70 -37.85 -0.28
N GLU A 697 -16.42 -38.17 -0.51
CA GLU A 697 -15.31 -37.23 -0.52
C GLU A 697 -15.52 -36.08 -1.53
N ILE A 698 -15.94 -36.38 -2.77
CA ILE A 698 -16.20 -35.35 -3.78
C ILE A 698 -17.43 -34.50 -3.43
N ILE A 699 -18.42 -35.07 -2.73
CA ILE A 699 -19.62 -34.35 -2.25
C ILE A 699 -19.24 -33.38 -1.12
N ASN A 700 -18.39 -33.82 -0.19
CA ASN A 700 -17.90 -32.97 0.89
C ASN A 700 -17.13 -31.78 0.35
N GLU A 701 -16.32 -32.01 -0.68
CA GLU A 701 -15.61 -30.97 -1.39
C GLU A 701 -16.56 -29.96 -2.06
N ILE A 702 -17.61 -30.42 -2.75
CA ILE A 702 -18.66 -29.51 -3.28
C ILE A 702 -19.37 -28.76 -2.14
N ALA A 703 -19.57 -29.40 -0.98
CA ALA A 703 -20.17 -28.74 0.17
C ALA A 703 -19.27 -27.64 0.73
N LYS A 704 -17.95 -27.85 0.77
CA LYS A 704 -16.96 -26.81 1.10
C LYS A 704 -17.06 -25.64 0.11
N ASP A 705 -17.17 -25.92 -1.20
CA ASP A 705 -17.33 -24.89 -2.23
C ASP A 705 -18.60 -24.04 -1.97
N ILE A 706 -19.73 -24.68 -1.66
CA ILE A 706 -20.99 -23.97 -1.33
C ILE A 706 -20.83 -23.10 -0.06
N ARG A 707 -20.15 -23.61 0.97
CA ARG A 707 -19.88 -22.86 2.22
C ARG A 707 -19.00 -21.64 1.95
N ASN A 708 -17.96 -21.81 1.13
CA ASN A 708 -16.98 -20.77 0.84
C ASN A 708 -17.53 -19.74 -0.16
N GLN A 709 -18.49 -20.08 -1.03
CA GLN A 709 -19.07 -19.15 -1.99
C GLN A 709 -19.62 -17.87 -1.35
N ARG A 710 -20.28 -17.97 -0.20
CA ARG A 710 -20.76 -16.78 0.54
C ARG A 710 -19.61 -15.95 1.08
N ARG A 711 -18.53 -16.59 1.56
CA ARG A 711 -17.33 -15.91 2.02
C ARG A 711 -16.66 -15.18 0.87
N TYR A 712 -16.52 -15.81 -0.31
CA TYR A 712 -15.97 -15.16 -1.51
C TYR A 712 -16.75 -13.92 -1.92
N ARG A 713 -18.10 -13.98 -1.95
CA ARG A 713 -18.92 -12.78 -2.20
C ARG A 713 -18.68 -11.68 -1.16
N HIS A 714 -18.56 -12.05 0.12
CA HIS A 714 -18.29 -11.08 1.17
C HIS A 714 -16.89 -10.46 1.06
N HIS A 715 -15.88 -11.28 0.75
CA HIS A 715 -14.51 -10.84 0.52
C HIS A 715 -14.42 -9.90 -0.69
N ARG A 716 -15.07 -10.22 -1.81
CA ARG A 716 -15.14 -9.34 -2.98
C ARG A 716 -15.73 -7.98 -2.63
N LYS A 717 -16.85 -7.94 -1.90
CA LYS A 717 -17.45 -6.68 -1.44
C LYS A 717 -16.53 -5.88 -0.53
N ALA A 718 -15.86 -6.55 0.40
CA ALA A 718 -14.89 -5.91 1.27
C ALA A 718 -13.67 -5.38 0.50
N GLU A 719 -13.21 -6.11 -0.52
CA GLU A 719 -12.12 -5.68 -1.41
C GLU A 719 -12.53 -4.45 -2.22
N LEU A 720 -13.74 -4.45 -2.80
CA LEU A 720 -14.27 -3.33 -3.56
C LEU A 720 -14.26 -2.04 -2.71
N VAL A 721 -14.76 -2.11 -1.47
CA VAL A 721 -14.73 -0.98 -0.53
C VAL A 721 -13.30 -0.52 -0.23
N LYS A 722 -12.36 -1.46 -0.02
CA LYS A 722 -10.95 -1.13 0.23
C LYS A 722 -10.27 -0.47 -0.97
N LEU A 723 -10.54 -0.94 -2.19
CA LEU A 723 -10.00 -0.36 -3.42
C LEU A 723 -10.56 1.05 -3.62
N GLN A 724 -11.85 1.28 -3.40
CA GLN A 724 -12.45 2.62 -3.45
C GLN A 724 -11.82 3.57 -2.42
N GLN A 725 -11.61 3.12 -1.18
CA GLN A 725 -10.92 3.92 -0.16
C GLN A 725 -9.48 4.26 -0.55
N THR A 726 -8.75 3.28 -1.10
CA THR A 726 -7.36 3.47 -1.57
C THR A 726 -7.31 4.46 -2.72
N LEU A 727 -8.22 4.33 -3.69
CA LEU A 727 -8.34 5.25 -4.82
C LEU A 727 -8.63 6.68 -4.37
N ASN A 728 -9.55 6.87 -3.41
CA ASN A 728 -9.84 8.18 -2.84
C ASN A 728 -8.61 8.80 -2.17
N ALA A 729 -7.87 8.03 -1.37
CA ALA A 729 -6.64 8.50 -0.73
C ALA A 729 -5.57 8.88 -1.76
N LEU A 730 -5.42 8.08 -2.83
CA LEU A 730 -4.50 8.37 -3.93
C LEU A 730 -4.89 9.64 -4.68
N ASN A 731 -6.18 9.85 -4.95
CA ASN A 731 -6.68 11.06 -5.61
C ASN A 731 -6.47 12.32 -4.73
N SER A 732 -6.68 12.23 -3.41
CA SER A 732 -6.34 13.30 -2.49
C SER A 732 -4.83 13.63 -2.52
N LYS A 733 -3.97 12.60 -2.60
CA LYS A 733 -2.52 12.77 -2.72
C LYS A 733 -2.13 13.41 -4.06
N THR A 734 -2.79 13.05 -5.17
CA THR A 734 -2.61 13.71 -6.47
C THR A 734 -2.96 15.19 -6.39
N ALA A 735 -4.12 15.54 -5.80
CA ALA A 735 -4.55 16.93 -5.65
C ALA A 735 -3.55 17.74 -4.81
N PHE A 736 -3.01 17.16 -3.73
CA PHE A 736 -1.97 17.79 -2.93
C PHE A 736 -0.67 18.05 -3.73
N TYR A 737 -0.22 17.09 -4.53
CA TYR A 737 0.94 17.29 -5.42
C TYR A 737 0.69 18.38 -6.47
N GLU A 738 -0.53 18.47 -7.01
CA GLU A 738 -0.90 19.55 -7.93
C GLU A 738 -0.88 20.92 -7.23
N GLU A 739 -1.36 21.02 -5.99
CA GLU A 739 -1.26 22.23 -5.18
C GLU A 739 0.20 22.62 -4.92
N GLN A 740 1.08 21.67 -4.61
CA GLN A 740 2.51 21.92 -4.46
C GLN A 740 3.16 22.41 -5.77
N ILE A 741 2.84 21.78 -6.91
CA ILE A 741 3.29 22.24 -8.22
C ILE A 741 2.86 23.69 -8.45
N ASN A 742 1.60 24.03 -8.14
CA ASN A 742 1.08 25.40 -8.25
C ASN A 742 1.80 26.38 -7.33
N TYR A 743 2.15 25.97 -6.11
CA TYR A 743 2.95 26.75 -5.18
C TYR A 743 4.34 27.05 -5.76
N TYR A 744 5.08 26.03 -6.20
CA TYR A 744 6.40 26.21 -6.82
C TYR A 744 6.33 27.09 -8.06
N ASN A 745 5.31 26.92 -8.90
CA ASN A 745 5.09 27.77 -10.06
C ASN A 745 4.88 29.23 -9.68
N THR A 746 4.10 29.50 -8.63
CA THR A 746 3.84 30.85 -8.12
C THR A 746 5.10 31.47 -7.54
N TYR A 747 5.90 30.68 -6.81
CA TYR A 747 7.20 31.09 -6.30
C TYR A 747 8.16 31.47 -7.44
N ILE A 748 8.32 30.59 -8.44
CA ILE A 748 9.16 30.84 -9.62
C ILE A 748 8.70 32.09 -10.39
N LYS A 749 7.39 32.27 -10.60
CA LYS A 749 6.83 33.48 -11.23
C LYS A 749 7.17 34.73 -10.43
N THR A 750 7.07 34.68 -9.11
CA THR A 750 7.41 35.80 -8.23
C THR A 750 8.91 36.14 -8.31
N CYS A 751 9.78 35.14 -8.36
CA CYS A 751 11.22 35.33 -8.61
C CYS A 751 11.49 35.96 -9.99
N LEU A 752 10.81 35.50 -11.05
CA LEU A 752 10.89 36.07 -12.40
C LEU A 752 10.39 37.53 -12.46
N ASP A 753 9.30 37.84 -11.77
CA ASP A 753 8.73 39.18 -11.70
C ASP A 753 9.66 40.15 -10.96
N ASN A 754 10.34 39.67 -9.91
CA ASN A 754 11.35 40.45 -9.20
C ASN A 754 12.60 40.73 -10.06
N LEU A 755 13.00 39.78 -10.91
CA LEU A 755 14.09 39.97 -11.88
C LEU A 755 13.70 40.95 -13.00
N THR A 756 12.48 40.84 -13.55
CA THR A 756 12.00 41.70 -14.65
C THR A 756 11.65 43.12 -14.21
N ARG A 757 11.12 43.33 -13.00
CA ARG A 757 10.88 44.68 -12.42
C ARG A 757 12.17 45.48 -12.24
N ARG A 758 13.33 44.82 -12.09
CA ARG A 758 14.65 45.48 -12.08
C ARG A 758 15.12 45.90 -13.48
N ASN A 759 14.75 45.15 -14.51
CA ASN A 759 15.11 45.46 -15.90
C ASN A 759 14.20 46.55 -16.51
N SER A 760 12.91 46.61 -16.13
CA SER A 760 11.97 47.61 -16.66
C SER A 760 12.24 49.05 -16.18
N ARG A 761 12.92 49.25 -15.03
CA ARG A 761 13.40 50.59 -14.62
C ARG A 761 14.52 51.15 -15.50
N ARG A 762 15.05 50.39 -16.47
CA ARG A 762 16.04 50.86 -17.46
C ARG A 762 15.45 51.25 -18.81
N SER A 763 14.15 51.08 -19.06
CA SER A 763 13.58 51.25 -20.40
C SER A 763 12.29 52.09 -20.42
N ILE A 764 12.38 53.36 -20.04
CA ILE A 764 11.36 54.37 -20.39
C ILE A 764 12.08 55.69 -20.77
N LYS A 765 12.34 55.88 -22.07
CA LYS A 765 11.80 57.01 -22.85
C LYS A 765 12.11 56.88 -24.35
N PHE A 766 11.05 57.11 -25.11
CA PHE A 766 10.93 57.18 -26.57
C PHE A 766 11.22 58.61 -27.05
N ASP A 767 12.00 58.68 -28.13
CA ASP A 767 11.97 59.58 -29.30
C ASP A 767 12.03 61.13 -29.18
N GLY A 768 12.89 61.74 -30.01
CA GLY A 768 12.85 63.16 -30.39
C GLY A 768 14.09 64.05 -30.15
N LYS A 769 15.05 63.99 -31.09
CA LYS A 769 15.98 65.05 -31.59
C LYS A 769 17.02 65.77 -30.68
N GLU A 770 18.21 65.86 -31.29
CA GLU A 770 19.34 66.79 -31.15
C GLU A 770 20.34 66.61 -30.00
N GLU A 771 21.60 66.40 -30.41
CA GLU A 771 22.83 66.40 -29.62
C GLU A 771 23.02 67.72 -28.87
N VAL A 772 23.37 67.68 -27.57
CA VAL A 772 24.54 68.41 -27.02
C VAL A 772 25.04 67.70 -25.74
N LYS A 773 26.34 67.42 -25.73
CA LYS A 773 27.28 67.09 -24.64
C LYS A 773 26.81 67.29 -23.18
N GLY A 774 27.05 66.26 -22.35
CA GLY A 774 27.11 66.41 -20.89
C GLY A 774 27.06 65.08 -20.13
N SER A 775 28.18 64.37 -20.07
CA SER A 775 28.35 63.15 -19.26
C SER A 775 28.22 63.45 -17.75
N LYS A 776 27.03 63.23 -17.19
CA LYS A 776 26.84 63.05 -15.74
C LYS A 776 26.54 61.57 -15.45
N LYS A 777 27.59 60.81 -15.12
CA LYS A 777 27.44 59.52 -14.44
C LYS A 777 26.72 59.75 -13.11
N LEU A 778 25.58 59.11 -12.91
CA LEU A 778 24.88 59.04 -11.63
C LEU A 778 25.84 58.40 -10.60
N LYS A 779 26.21 59.14 -9.54
CA LYS A 779 27.08 58.63 -8.47
C LYS A 779 26.37 57.50 -7.71
N GLN A 780 26.87 56.27 -7.80
CA GLN A 780 26.62 55.24 -6.79
C GLN A 780 27.22 55.72 -5.46
N THR A 781 26.40 55.78 -4.41
CA THR A 781 26.82 56.23 -3.07
C THR A 781 27.69 55.15 -2.41
N SER A 782 29.00 55.30 -2.48
CA SER A 782 29.94 54.48 -1.69
C SER A 782 29.94 54.94 -0.24
N LEU A 783 29.77 54.01 0.71
CA LEU A 783 29.85 54.30 2.14
C LEU A 783 31.29 54.06 2.60
N LYS A 784 31.89 55.09 3.22
CA LYS A 784 33.25 55.01 3.76
C LYS A 784 33.20 54.97 5.29
N TYR A 785 33.77 53.94 5.88
CA TYR A 785 33.92 53.83 7.33
C TYR A 785 35.38 53.58 7.71
N THR A 786 35.87 54.27 8.73
CA THR A 786 37.16 53.94 9.36
C THR A 786 37.01 52.66 10.18
N ALA A 787 38.06 51.84 10.24
CA ALA A 787 38.04 50.60 11.03
C ALA A 787 37.80 50.90 12.52
N ALA A 788 38.33 52.02 13.03
CA ALA A 788 38.06 52.49 14.41
C ALA A 788 36.56 52.69 14.69
N ARG A 789 35.80 53.24 13.73
CA ARG A 789 34.36 53.49 13.88
C ARG A 789 33.52 52.24 13.71
N LEU A 790 33.99 51.25 12.95
CA LEU A 790 33.35 49.94 12.86
C LEU A 790 33.63 49.09 14.11
N HIS A 791 34.80 49.27 14.73
CA HIS A 791 35.16 48.65 16.01
C HIS A 791 34.35 49.23 17.18
N GLU A 792 34.20 50.56 17.25
CA GLU A 792 33.31 51.22 18.25
C GLU A 792 31.85 50.77 18.14
N LYS A 793 31.41 50.35 16.95
CA LYS A 793 30.06 49.82 16.69
C LYS A 793 29.95 48.30 16.89
N GLY A 794 31.04 47.63 17.28
CA GLY A 794 31.10 46.18 17.45
C GLY A 794 31.04 45.37 16.15
N VAL A 795 31.08 46.00 14.97
CA VAL A 795 31.05 45.31 13.68
C VAL A 795 32.37 44.63 13.39
N ILE A 796 33.51 45.28 13.70
CA ILE A 796 34.84 44.67 13.64
C ILE A 796 35.28 44.36 15.06
N LEU A 797 35.68 43.12 15.33
CA LEU A 797 36.16 42.68 16.64
C LEU A 797 37.69 42.80 16.73
N GLU A 798 38.40 42.23 15.75
CA GLU A 798 39.87 42.22 15.72
C GLU A 798 40.36 42.25 14.27
N ILE A 799 41.55 42.83 14.03
CA ILE A 799 42.27 42.70 12.76
C ILE A 799 43.65 42.12 13.09
N GLU A 800 43.94 40.92 12.59
CA GLU A 800 45.24 40.26 12.71
C GLU A 800 46.35 41.17 12.15
N ASP A 801 47.49 41.24 12.84
CA ASP A 801 48.68 42.08 12.56
C ASP A 801 48.57 43.61 12.79
N LEU A 802 47.47 44.14 13.34
CA LEU A 802 47.31 45.58 13.62
C LEU A 802 46.88 45.86 15.07
N GLN A 803 47.56 46.80 15.75
CA GLN A 803 47.14 47.28 17.07
C GLN A 803 45.94 48.25 16.96
N THR A 804 45.07 48.30 17.98
CA THR A 804 43.82 49.10 18.00
C THR A 804 44.05 50.59 17.70
N ASN A 805 45.23 51.13 18.01
CA ASN A 805 45.63 52.51 17.69
C ASN A 805 45.80 52.78 16.18
N GLN A 806 46.10 51.75 15.39
CA GLN A 806 46.32 51.83 13.95
C GLN A 806 45.03 51.68 13.14
N PHE A 807 43.89 51.36 13.77
CA PHE A 807 42.57 51.26 13.13
C PHE A 807 42.06 52.59 12.56
N LYS A 808 42.66 53.73 12.96
CA LYS A 808 42.37 55.04 12.36
C LYS A 808 42.91 55.15 10.92
N ASN A 809 43.92 54.35 10.56
CA ASN A 809 44.61 54.41 9.27
C ASN A 809 44.01 53.45 8.22
N VAL A 810 43.04 52.63 8.62
CA VAL A 810 42.32 51.67 7.77
C VAL A 810 40.93 52.23 7.44
N MET A 811 40.59 52.32 6.16
CA MET A 811 39.26 52.67 5.66
C MET A 811 38.64 51.51 4.89
N PHE A 812 37.37 51.24 5.16
CA PHE A 812 36.54 50.31 4.39
C PHE A 812 35.56 51.10 3.53
N ASP A 813 35.70 50.96 2.21
CA ASP A 813 34.77 51.47 1.21
C ASP A 813 33.78 50.35 0.86
N ILE A 814 32.51 50.50 1.22
CA ILE A 814 31.43 49.55 0.91
C ILE A 814 30.62 50.09 -0.27
N THR A 815 30.64 49.36 -1.37
CA THR A 815 29.91 49.69 -2.61
C THR A 815 28.90 48.60 -2.96
N PRO A 816 27.63 48.94 -3.26
CA PRO A 816 26.65 47.95 -3.72
C PRO A 816 27.03 47.44 -5.11
N GLY A 817 27.00 46.12 -5.31
CA GLY A 817 27.30 45.41 -6.55
C GLY A 817 26.18 45.45 -7.59
N GLU A 818 26.36 44.71 -8.69
CA GLU A 818 25.41 44.67 -9.81
C GLU A 818 24.12 43.90 -9.46
N GLU A 819 24.18 42.86 -8.62
CA GLU A 819 23.03 42.09 -8.13
C GLU A 819 22.47 42.60 -6.78
N VAL A 820 21.23 42.25 -6.41
CA VAL A 820 20.63 42.70 -5.12
C VAL A 820 21.20 41.78 -4.06
N GLY A 821 21.86 42.36 -3.06
CA GLY A 821 22.49 41.59 -1.99
C GLY A 821 24.01 41.54 -2.12
N ASP A 822 24.59 41.93 -3.25
CA ASP A 822 26.03 41.91 -3.41
C ASP A 822 26.63 43.24 -2.95
N PHE A 823 27.66 43.15 -2.12
CA PHE A 823 28.44 44.27 -1.62
C PHE A 823 29.91 44.03 -1.93
N GLU A 824 30.53 44.97 -2.63
CA GLU A 824 31.96 45.02 -2.80
C GLU A 824 32.56 45.85 -1.66
N ILE A 825 33.38 45.23 -0.82
CA ILE A 825 34.07 45.89 0.29
C ILE A 825 35.55 46.01 -0.08
N LYS A 826 36.06 47.23 -0.11
CA LYS A 826 37.47 47.53 -0.39
C LYS A 826 38.14 48.07 0.86
N ALA A 827 39.22 47.43 1.27
CA ALA A 827 40.05 47.89 2.38
C ALA A 827 41.18 48.79 1.85
N LYS A 828 41.34 49.98 2.44
CA LYS A 828 42.39 50.95 2.15
C LYS A 828 43.22 51.21 3.40
N PHE A 829 44.54 51.05 3.31
CA PHE A 829 45.47 51.42 4.37
C PHE A 829 46.31 52.61 3.91
N LEU A 830 46.27 53.72 4.67
CA LEU A 830 46.98 54.97 4.32
C LEU A 830 46.74 55.46 2.87
N GLY A 831 45.55 55.19 2.32
CA GLY A 831 45.15 55.60 0.97
C GLY A 831 45.49 54.61 -0.14
N VAL A 832 46.23 53.53 0.14
CA VAL A 832 46.52 52.46 -0.81
C VAL A 832 45.45 51.37 -0.70
N GLU A 833 44.88 50.96 -1.82
CA GLU A 833 43.95 49.81 -1.89
C GLU A 833 44.71 48.52 -1.63
N MET A 834 44.34 47.81 -0.57
CA MET A 834 45.02 46.57 -0.16
C MET A 834 44.31 45.36 -0.77
N GLU A 835 43.03 45.17 -0.43
CA GLU A 835 42.28 43.99 -0.82
C GLU A 835 40.80 44.33 -1.08
N LYS A 836 40.18 43.51 -1.94
CA LYS A 836 38.78 43.58 -2.36
C LYS A 836 38.12 42.25 -2.01
N VAL A 837 36.99 42.29 -1.33
CA VAL A 837 36.13 41.12 -1.10
C VAL A 837 34.73 41.41 -1.60
N GLN A 838 34.17 40.46 -2.33
CA GLN A 838 32.75 40.44 -2.66
C GLN A 838 32.01 39.70 -1.56
N LEU A 839 30.98 40.35 -1.01
CA LEU A 839 30.18 39.84 0.07
C LEU A 839 28.73 39.75 -0.43
N HIS A 840 28.16 38.55 -0.37
CA HIS A 840 26.75 38.34 -0.68
C HIS A 840 25.96 38.42 0.62
N PHE A 841 24.90 39.21 0.64
CA PHE A 841 24.04 39.40 1.80
C PHE A 841 23.34 38.09 2.20
N GLN A 842 23.09 37.22 1.23
CA GLN A 842 22.54 35.89 1.46
C GLN A 842 23.49 35.00 2.26
N ASP A 843 24.80 35.11 2.04
CA ASP A 843 25.82 34.37 2.80
C ASP A 843 25.84 34.82 4.26
N LEU A 844 25.64 36.12 4.52
CA LEU A 844 25.53 36.64 5.89
C LEU A 844 24.27 36.15 6.60
N LEU A 845 23.12 36.14 5.91
CA LEU A 845 21.88 35.59 6.47
C LEU A 845 21.99 34.08 6.72
N GLN A 846 22.72 33.35 5.87
CA GLN A 846 23.03 31.94 6.07
C GLN A 846 23.93 31.73 7.29
N MET A 847 25.00 32.53 7.45
CA MET A 847 25.86 32.47 8.64
C MET A 847 25.09 32.81 9.93
N GLN A 848 24.14 33.77 9.86
CA GLN A 848 23.22 34.06 10.96
C GLN A 848 22.29 32.87 11.26
N TYR A 849 21.77 32.20 10.21
CA TYR A 849 20.94 31.00 10.34
C TYR A 849 21.70 29.80 10.92
N GLU A 850 22.99 29.66 10.58
CA GLU A 850 23.90 28.63 11.09
C GLU A 850 24.45 28.94 12.50
N GLY A 851 24.08 30.07 13.10
CA GLY A 851 24.51 30.47 14.45
C GLY A 851 25.95 31.00 14.51
N VAL A 852 26.57 31.29 13.37
CA VAL A 852 27.93 31.84 13.27
C VAL A 852 27.89 33.34 13.55
N ALA A 853 28.26 33.72 14.77
CA ALA A 853 28.26 35.12 15.20
C ALA A 853 29.44 35.95 14.61
N VAL A 854 30.53 35.29 14.21
CA VAL A 854 31.78 35.94 13.77
C VAL A 854 32.27 35.32 12.46
N MET A 855 32.50 36.14 11.43
CA MET A 855 33.14 35.75 10.19
C MET A 855 34.56 36.32 10.10
N LYS A 856 35.47 35.62 9.41
CA LYS A 856 36.73 36.22 8.95
C LYS A 856 36.50 36.89 7.59
N MET A 857 36.87 38.15 7.48
CA MET A 857 36.87 38.94 6.26
C MET A 857 38.33 39.26 5.91
N PHE A 858 38.72 39.15 4.63
CA PHE A 858 40.11 39.37 4.17
C PHE A 858 41.15 38.41 4.80
N ASP A 859 40.72 37.24 5.28
CA ASP A 859 41.52 36.28 6.06
C ASP A 859 42.25 36.82 7.30
N LYS A 860 41.98 38.08 7.66
CA LYS A 860 42.70 38.82 8.72
C LYS A 860 41.77 39.59 9.66
N ALA A 861 40.57 40.00 9.24
CA ALA A 861 39.64 40.77 10.07
C ALA A 861 38.49 39.90 10.59
N LYS A 862 38.30 39.82 11.92
CA LYS A 862 37.13 39.19 12.53
C LYS A 862 35.97 40.19 12.61
N VAL A 863 34.84 39.84 12.01
CA VAL A 863 33.67 40.71 11.85
C VAL A 863 32.43 40.04 12.44
N ASN A 864 31.65 40.78 13.23
CA ASN A 864 30.39 40.29 13.78
C ASN A 864 29.30 40.31 12.69
N VAL A 865 28.78 39.12 12.36
CA VAL A 865 27.83 38.90 11.26
C VAL A 865 26.50 39.61 11.53
N ASN A 866 25.99 39.54 12.76
CA ASN A 866 24.70 40.14 13.14
C ASN A 866 24.73 41.67 13.06
N LEU A 867 25.81 42.28 13.54
CA LEU A 867 25.97 43.74 13.53
C LEU A 867 26.29 44.27 12.13
N LEU A 868 26.98 43.48 11.30
CA LEU A 868 27.20 43.79 9.89
C LEU A 868 25.88 43.79 9.10
N ILE A 869 25.04 42.77 9.29
CA ILE A 869 23.69 42.69 8.68
C ILE A 869 22.86 43.92 9.10
N PHE A 870 22.88 44.27 10.39
CA PHE A 870 22.17 45.45 10.90
C PHE A 870 22.67 46.75 10.24
N LEU A 871 23.99 46.91 10.08
CA LEU A 871 24.59 48.09 9.45
C LEU A 871 24.22 48.19 7.96
N LEU A 872 24.20 47.07 7.24
CA LEU A 872 23.80 47.02 5.83
C LEU A 872 22.30 47.29 5.65
N ASN A 873 21.45 46.71 6.51
CA ASN A 873 19.99 46.96 6.51
C ASN A 873 19.66 48.43 6.76
N LYS A 874 20.25 49.02 7.80
CA LYS A 874 20.01 50.42 8.20
C LYS A 874 20.47 51.44 7.17
N LYS A 875 21.47 51.11 6.35
CA LYS A 875 22.10 52.07 5.42
C LYS A 875 21.72 51.90 3.96
N PHE A 876 21.48 50.67 3.51
CA PHE A 876 21.17 50.38 2.11
C PHE A 876 19.71 49.98 1.88
N TYR A 877 19.02 49.42 2.89
CA TYR A 877 17.63 48.94 2.76
C TYR A 877 16.61 49.79 3.54
N GLY A 878 17.07 50.76 4.34
CA GLY A 878 16.23 51.79 4.96
C GLY A 878 15.21 51.27 5.99
N LYS A 879 15.45 50.07 6.53
CA LYS A 879 14.68 49.50 7.65
C LYS A 879 15.44 49.61 8.95
#